data_AF-A0A9X3X9H7-F1
#
_entry.id   AF-A0A9X3X9H7-F1
#
_cell.length_a   1.000
_cell.length_b   1.000
_cell.length_c   1.000
_cell.angle_alpha   90.00
_cell.angle_beta   90.00
_cell.angle_gamma   90.00
#
_symmetry.space_group_name_H-M   'P 1'
#
loop_
_entity.id
_entity.type
_entity.pdbx_description
1 polymer ?
#
loop_
_entity_poly.entity_id
_entity_poly.type
_entity_poly.pdbx_seq_one_letter_code
_entity_poly.pdbx_strand_id
1 'polypeptide(L)'
;MNDIATQTPAPERANPSPRVRIDVISTVVQRALPNGVRMEIRPQRPVTAAWDQALPLFEGWMQSAELRVRVSGLTDSPFFAALEIEGAKVGSTVAAAIGAAPGEAGAGTLSSFSVELVVPLALLAPHAGKRCALRLVLSPQSSLAGGRKVTLARAIFVGIPGYGPLLSALDLLESTDSVLVDAPERRLFDLQNPEEGLWIGTGKWRLRLFADWAKLEGEPFVIDTKPSHVVHRFQRDDDAPAVVVEDATRRAGGRRTYTELVLDSSHPDLLPIPEEGKDVPFDLTVEHALTYGEHTGICTWHAALPVRLRDPRPLLKSFQRLSAVGIDFGTTSTVAALYQKGYRALLRLGSGSAPASKSAENPTYLLVEDHERLWAEVERAAAGDARFPNLLRIVRGSHSAREAMTDSPSAVVGELKSLPERVLSLDQSPQLRDRERRRDFLLDENRVRILVRAYAYLLSRAINRPGQDVYLRYWLTHPAKFDERARKLLEEEIRRGILLGIPEGIPAEEVVVEMSASEPEAFAAEVCPELATYAELEPVISKFGEMRFAVFDFGGGTLDIACGRFRPATEQEAEELGSRTVIETLQVSGDDHLGGDYLTHELVWLTHQHDKHLPEMEEKEVPMMRPQTVPPNNLANKPHLYKRSLAGRQNRFRFERELGLEAVKFAPEHEPRRAADLSAARLDGSEVRLESLATDVPALHAKLTEHLQTRIRDGVKLMKSMLAIAPWGTDGDWREQGVTILLAGNSSRSAFVEQALADELGIPGLTVWRPGSSEPFQQVVLYETPQRTERGVTIVGVTPKTAVALGALKIANREVHLVRRAQGFSYFVGDLRGFPPKFVALVQMGTPVADPSVFGPHYVDFGKWDTKTPLRVSQEYVAGKMTSNDPRVSMIPTGLAAGLVGRLFVCVSGPDELTLALQRDGQDPLVTTLNLAKYMR
;
A
#
# COMPACT_ATOMS: atom_id res chain seq x y z
N MET A 1 97.80 17.36 57.87
CA MET A 1 97.12 16.09 58.17
C MET A 1 95.62 16.32 58.09
N ASN A 2 94.94 15.39 57.43
CA ASN A 2 93.50 15.15 57.33
C ASN A 2 92.72 15.86 56.20
N ASP A 3 92.91 15.28 55.01
CA ASP A 3 91.90 14.62 54.17
C ASP A 3 90.53 15.28 53.94
N ILE A 4 90.37 15.69 52.68
CA ILE A 4 89.13 15.97 51.99
C ILE A 4 88.44 14.62 51.72
N ALA A 5 87.35 14.34 52.44
CA ALA A 5 86.46 13.22 52.13
C ALA A 5 85.30 13.71 51.25
N THR A 6 85.32 13.29 49.98
CA THR A 6 84.18 13.28 49.06
C THR A 6 83.00 12.53 49.70
N GLN A 7 81.89 13.24 49.97
CA GLN A 7 80.63 12.62 50.33
C GLN A 7 79.97 12.04 49.08
N THR A 8 79.79 10.71 49.08
CA THR A 8 78.93 9.95 48.18
C THR A 8 77.48 10.43 48.31
N PRO A 9 76.69 10.56 47.23
CA PRO A 9 75.27 10.87 47.37
C PRO A 9 74.56 9.74 48.14
N ALA A 10 73.69 10.12 49.08
CA ALA A 10 72.80 9.18 49.75
C ALA A 10 71.91 8.46 48.71
N PRO A 11 71.61 7.16 48.89
CA PRO A 11 70.71 6.46 47.98
C PRO A 11 69.34 7.15 47.99
N GLU A 12 68.79 7.43 46.81
CA GLU A 12 67.41 7.85 46.65
C GLU A 12 66.51 6.91 47.46
N ARG A 13 65.76 7.47 48.43
CA ARG A 13 64.72 6.73 49.12
C ARG A 13 63.75 6.21 48.06
N ALA A 14 63.72 4.89 47.88
CA ALA A 14 62.76 4.24 46.99
C ALA A 14 61.35 4.75 47.31
N ASN A 15 60.70 5.37 46.34
CA ASN A 15 59.29 5.77 46.49
C ASN A 15 58.49 4.52 46.92
N PRO A 16 57.65 4.61 47.96
CA PRO A 16 56.87 3.47 48.42
C PRO A 16 56.03 2.92 47.27
N SER A 17 56.00 1.60 47.11
CA SER A 17 55.23 0.97 46.05
C SER A 17 53.74 1.32 46.21
N PRO A 18 53.05 1.72 45.11
CA PRO A 18 51.67 2.13 45.17
C PRO A 18 50.80 1.07 45.84
N ARG A 19 49.92 1.49 46.75
CA ARG A 19 48.91 0.60 47.34
C ARG A 19 47.68 0.66 46.46
N VAL A 20 47.20 -0.51 46.05
CA VAL A 20 46.00 -0.65 45.23
C VAL A 20 45.00 -1.58 45.92
N ARG A 21 43.73 -1.21 45.88
CA ARG A 21 42.59 -2.11 46.10
C ARG A 21 41.98 -2.34 44.72
N ILE A 22 41.90 -3.60 44.30
CA ILE A 22 41.32 -3.96 43.00
C ILE A 22 39.85 -4.30 43.24
N ASP A 23 38.97 -3.59 42.54
CA ASP A 23 37.53 -3.75 42.68
C ASP A 23 36.94 -4.49 41.48
N VAL A 24 37.45 -4.24 40.27
CA VAL A 24 36.96 -4.87 39.03
C VAL A 24 38.13 -5.38 38.19
N ILE A 25 37.99 -6.60 37.68
CA ILE A 25 38.88 -7.21 36.69
C ILE A 25 38.02 -7.66 35.52
N SER A 26 38.45 -7.35 34.29
CA SER A 26 37.85 -7.92 33.08
C SER A 26 38.93 -8.40 32.12
N THR A 27 38.71 -9.56 31.53
CA THR A 27 39.59 -10.17 30.53
C THR A 27 38.79 -10.48 29.28
N VAL A 28 39.24 -9.97 28.14
CA VAL A 28 38.56 -10.11 26.85
C VAL A 28 39.58 -10.45 25.78
N VAL A 29 39.34 -11.50 25.01
CA VAL A 29 40.06 -11.74 23.75
C VAL A 29 39.32 -10.98 22.67
N GLN A 30 39.96 -9.98 22.05
CA GLN A 30 39.34 -9.06 21.10
C GLN A 30 40.02 -9.17 19.74
N ARG A 31 39.22 -9.11 18.67
CA ARG A 31 39.67 -9.03 17.28
C ARG A 31 38.89 -7.95 16.53
N ALA A 32 39.58 -7.01 15.90
CA ALA A 32 38.96 -6.06 14.99
C ALA A 32 39.00 -6.61 13.56
N LEU A 33 37.88 -6.54 12.84
CA LEU A 33 37.75 -6.99 11.47
C LEU A 33 37.82 -5.81 10.49
N PRO A 34 38.31 -6.00 9.25
CA PRO A 34 38.41 -4.92 8.26
C PRO A 34 37.09 -4.24 7.90
N ASN A 35 35.96 -4.93 8.09
CA ASN A 35 34.62 -4.40 7.84
C ASN A 35 34.07 -3.54 9.00
N GLY A 36 34.91 -3.19 9.99
CA GLY A 36 34.52 -2.36 11.14
C GLY A 36 33.85 -3.13 12.28
N VAL A 37 33.58 -4.43 12.13
CA VAL A 37 33.06 -5.28 13.22
C VAL A 37 34.18 -5.60 14.21
N ARG A 38 33.90 -5.47 15.50
CA ARG A 38 34.80 -5.90 16.57
C ARG A 38 34.22 -7.11 17.28
N MET A 39 34.97 -8.21 17.32
CA MET A 39 34.60 -9.42 18.04
C MET A 39 35.36 -9.51 19.36
N GLU A 40 34.69 -10.00 20.39
CA GLU A 40 35.17 -10.11 21.77
C GLU A 40 34.74 -11.45 22.35
N ILE A 41 35.63 -12.11 23.09
CA ILE A 41 35.29 -13.31 23.83
C ILE A 41 35.69 -13.11 25.27
N ARG A 42 34.71 -13.23 26.16
CA ARG A 42 34.87 -13.07 27.60
C ARG A 42 34.45 -14.33 28.37
N PRO A 43 35.01 -14.56 29.57
CA PRO A 43 34.51 -15.61 30.45
C PRO A 43 33.03 -15.40 30.80
N GLN A 44 32.29 -16.50 30.97
CA GLN A 44 30.87 -16.45 31.34
C GLN A 44 30.66 -15.91 32.77
N ARG A 45 31.64 -16.12 33.66
CA ARG A 45 31.61 -15.64 35.05
C ARG A 45 32.45 -14.37 35.20
N PRO A 46 32.11 -13.46 36.14
CA PRO A 46 32.98 -12.35 36.50
C PRO A 46 34.41 -12.83 36.80
N VAL A 47 35.42 -12.03 36.47
CA VAL A 47 36.81 -12.41 36.68
C VAL A 47 37.19 -12.12 38.13
N THR A 48 37.63 -13.14 38.86
CA THR A 48 38.15 -12.99 40.22
C THR A 48 39.38 -13.89 40.42
N ALA A 49 40.11 -13.68 41.51
CA ALA A 49 41.20 -14.57 41.89
C ALA A 49 40.73 -15.95 42.37
N ALA A 50 39.43 -16.15 42.60
CA ALA A 50 38.88 -17.37 43.22
C ALA A 50 38.69 -18.54 42.26
N TRP A 51 38.67 -18.31 40.95
CA TRP A 51 38.52 -19.36 39.94
C TRP A 51 39.41 -19.13 38.73
N ASP A 52 39.81 -20.24 38.11
CA ASP A 52 40.56 -20.21 36.87
C ASP A 52 39.62 -19.82 35.72
N GLN A 53 40.01 -18.82 34.92
CA GLN A 53 39.31 -18.45 33.69
C GLN A 53 39.86 -19.26 32.51
N ALA A 54 38.99 -19.68 31.60
CA ALA A 54 39.38 -20.24 30.32
C ALA A 54 39.24 -19.17 29.24
N LEU A 55 40.28 -18.98 28.43
CA LEU A 55 40.30 -18.05 27.31
C LEU A 55 40.73 -18.78 26.05
N PRO A 56 39.98 -18.68 24.94
CA PRO A 56 40.29 -19.41 23.73
C PRO A 56 41.43 -18.75 22.94
N LEU A 57 42.29 -19.58 22.37
CA LEU A 57 43.35 -19.23 21.44
C LEU A 57 43.03 -19.88 20.09
N PHE A 58 42.17 -19.23 19.29
CA PHE A 58 41.89 -19.68 17.92
C PHE A 58 43.08 -19.42 17.00
N GLU A 59 43.49 -20.44 16.25
CA GLU A 59 44.61 -20.34 15.31
C GLU A 59 44.44 -19.18 14.33
N GLY A 60 43.25 -19.01 13.74
CA GLY A 60 42.95 -17.91 12.81
C GLY A 60 42.89 -16.52 13.45
N TRP A 61 42.90 -16.41 14.79
CA TRP A 61 42.91 -15.12 15.50
C TRP A 61 44.33 -14.70 15.90
N MET A 62 45.32 -15.60 15.89
CA MET A 62 46.67 -15.36 16.44
C MET A 62 47.34 -14.07 15.97
N GLN A 63 47.20 -13.74 14.68
CA GLN A 63 47.87 -12.60 14.05
C GLN A 63 47.11 -11.27 14.15
N SER A 64 45.84 -11.28 14.56
CA SER A 64 44.96 -10.10 14.49
C SER A 64 44.14 -9.83 15.75
N ALA A 65 44.26 -10.69 16.76
CA ALA A 65 43.58 -10.55 18.03
C ALA A 65 44.53 -10.19 19.17
N GLU A 66 43.96 -9.65 20.24
CA GLU A 66 44.65 -9.20 21.43
C GLU A 66 43.89 -9.67 22.67
N LEU A 67 44.60 -10.02 23.74
CA LEU A 67 44.03 -10.10 25.07
C LEU A 67 44.04 -8.71 25.70
N ARG A 68 42.87 -8.24 26.13
CA ARG A 68 42.71 -7.02 26.93
C ARG A 68 42.39 -7.38 28.37
N VAL A 69 43.17 -6.85 29.29
CA VAL A 69 42.96 -6.98 30.74
C VAL A 69 42.74 -5.59 31.31
N ARG A 70 41.51 -5.29 31.71
CA ARG A 70 41.16 -4.04 32.39
C ARG A 70 41.09 -4.28 33.88
N VAL A 71 41.70 -3.38 34.65
CA VAL A 71 41.72 -3.42 36.11
C VAL A 71 41.37 -2.04 36.62
N SER A 72 40.39 -1.96 37.52
CA SER A 72 40.04 -0.72 38.20
C SER A 72 39.83 -0.93 39.69
N GLY A 73 39.96 0.16 40.45
CA GLY A 73 39.77 0.17 41.88
C GLY A 73 40.30 1.46 42.50
N LEU A 74 40.89 1.38 43.69
CA LEU A 74 41.41 2.53 44.44
C LEU A 74 42.92 2.47 44.61
N THR A 75 43.58 3.62 44.59
CA THR A 75 45.02 3.74 44.83
C THR A 75 45.38 4.98 45.65
N ASP A 76 46.52 4.94 46.34
CA ASP A 76 47.07 6.08 47.08
C ASP A 76 48.01 6.98 46.27
N SER A 77 48.44 6.55 45.08
CA SER A 77 49.42 7.26 44.27
C SER A 77 49.35 6.89 42.78
N PRO A 78 49.77 7.78 41.85
CA PRO A 78 49.90 7.43 40.43
C PRO A 78 50.94 6.34 40.19
N PHE A 79 50.69 5.49 39.20
CA PHE A 79 51.59 4.38 38.87
C PHE A 79 51.54 3.99 37.39
N PHE A 80 52.59 3.29 36.96
CA PHE A 80 52.68 2.57 35.71
C PHE A 80 52.47 1.09 35.97
N ALA A 81 51.85 0.40 35.01
CA ALA A 81 51.54 -1.01 35.10
C ALA A 81 51.87 -1.77 33.80
N ALA A 82 52.20 -3.05 33.94
CA ALA A 82 52.23 -4.00 32.84
C ALA A 82 51.66 -5.36 33.29
N LEU A 83 51.30 -6.21 32.32
CA LEU A 83 50.89 -7.57 32.59
C LEU A 83 52.12 -8.48 32.63
N GLU A 84 52.16 -9.36 33.62
CA GLU A 84 53.12 -10.47 33.71
C GLU A 84 52.36 -11.79 33.68
N ILE A 85 52.87 -12.74 32.89
CA ILE A 85 52.38 -14.13 32.81
C ILE A 85 53.56 -15.05 33.10
N GLU A 86 53.46 -15.87 34.16
CA GLU A 86 54.50 -16.83 34.56
C GLU A 86 55.91 -16.23 34.66
N GLY A 87 56.02 -14.99 35.15
CA GLY A 87 57.30 -14.31 35.36
C GLY A 87 57.83 -13.55 34.14
N ALA A 88 57.20 -13.67 32.97
CA ALA A 88 57.51 -12.89 31.79
C ALA A 88 56.58 -11.69 31.65
N LYS A 89 57.14 -10.49 31.45
CA LYS A 89 56.37 -9.30 31.09
C LYS A 89 55.81 -9.49 29.67
N VAL A 90 54.51 -9.32 29.51
CA VAL A 90 53.80 -9.39 28.23
C VAL A 90 53.10 -8.06 27.95
N GLY A 91 53.23 -7.58 26.72
CA GLY A 91 52.70 -6.26 26.32
C GLY A 91 53.54 -5.07 26.80
N SER A 92 53.02 -3.87 26.55
CA SER A 92 53.67 -2.59 26.89
C SER A 92 53.39 -2.15 28.34
N THR A 93 54.25 -1.27 28.86
CA THR A 93 53.94 -0.55 30.11
C THR A 93 52.93 0.56 29.81
N VAL A 94 51.91 0.70 30.66
CA VAL A 94 50.83 1.70 30.54
C VAL A 94 50.74 2.50 31.83
N ALA A 95 50.55 3.82 31.75
CA ALA A 95 50.24 4.64 32.93
C ALA A 95 48.79 4.41 33.37
N ALA A 96 48.54 4.20 34.66
CA ALA A 96 47.17 4.10 35.17
C ALA A 96 46.48 5.47 35.10
N ALA A 97 45.25 5.50 34.60
CA ALA A 97 44.41 6.70 34.62
C ALA A 97 43.86 6.88 36.04
N ILE A 98 44.18 8.01 36.68
CA ILE A 98 43.77 8.32 38.06
C ILE A 98 42.60 9.32 38.03
N GLY A 99 41.51 9.01 38.72
CA GLY A 99 40.35 9.90 38.90
C GLY A 99 40.54 10.91 40.03
N ALA A 100 39.72 11.97 40.06
CA ALA A 100 39.76 12.97 41.13
C ALA A 100 39.40 12.35 42.50
N ALA A 101 40.11 12.78 43.56
CA ALA A 101 39.81 12.34 44.92
C ALA A 101 38.41 12.82 45.35
N PRO A 102 37.59 11.97 46.01
CA PRO A 102 36.27 12.39 46.48
C PRO A 102 36.41 13.51 47.52
N GLY A 103 35.86 14.69 47.21
CA GLY A 103 35.87 15.85 48.08
C GLY A 103 34.80 15.75 49.17
N GLU A 104 35.00 14.90 50.18
CA GLU A 104 34.28 15.02 51.45
C GLU A 104 35.24 14.82 52.63
N ALA A 105 35.21 15.79 53.55
CA ALA A 105 36.07 15.84 54.72
C ALA A 105 35.73 14.66 55.67
N GLY A 106 36.56 13.63 55.65
CA GLY A 106 36.51 12.53 56.64
C GLY A 106 36.89 11.14 56.15
N ALA A 107 37.02 10.90 54.83
CA ALA A 107 37.44 9.60 54.28
C ALA A 107 38.83 9.71 53.60
N GLY A 108 39.67 8.69 53.79
CA GLY A 108 41.10 8.70 53.44
C GLY A 108 41.46 8.98 51.97
N THR A 109 42.72 9.37 51.77
CA THR A 109 43.40 9.88 50.56
C THR A 109 43.52 8.90 49.37
N LEU A 110 42.49 8.10 49.08
CA LEU A 110 42.50 7.15 47.95
C LEU A 110 41.77 7.74 46.72
N SER A 111 42.42 7.67 45.57
CA SER A 111 41.87 8.06 44.27
C SER A 111 41.44 6.82 43.50
N SER A 112 40.41 6.92 42.66
CA SER A 112 40.07 5.83 41.75
C SER A 112 41.13 5.68 40.68
N PHE A 113 41.37 4.45 40.21
CA PHE A 113 42.23 4.19 39.06
C PHE A 113 41.57 3.24 38.06
N SER A 114 41.99 3.35 36.80
CA SER A 114 41.71 2.39 35.74
C SER A 114 42.95 2.19 34.88
N VAL A 115 43.28 0.94 34.57
CA VAL A 115 44.34 0.59 33.62
C VAL A 115 43.85 -0.49 32.66
N GLU A 116 44.19 -0.35 31.38
CA GLU A 116 43.93 -1.34 30.35
C GLU A 116 45.25 -1.84 29.78
N LEU A 117 45.49 -3.15 29.87
CA LEU A 117 46.69 -3.83 29.42
C LEU A 117 46.34 -4.65 28.18
N VAL A 118 47.11 -4.46 27.11
CA VAL A 118 46.86 -5.10 25.81
C VAL A 118 48.04 -6.01 25.46
N VAL A 119 47.75 -7.26 25.14
CA VAL A 119 48.75 -8.26 24.77
C VAL A 119 48.37 -8.92 23.45
N PRO A 120 49.21 -8.85 22.40
CA PRO A 120 48.96 -9.58 21.16
C PRO A 120 48.78 -11.07 21.42
N LEU A 121 47.74 -11.68 20.84
CA LEU A 121 47.34 -13.06 21.15
C LEU A 121 48.45 -14.07 20.84
N ALA A 122 49.24 -13.82 19.78
CA ALA A 122 50.41 -14.63 19.41
C ALA A 122 51.46 -14.77 20.54
N LEU A 123 51.61 -13.77 21.41
CA LEU A 123 52.55 -13.85 22.55
C LEU A 123 52.06 -14.82 23.64
N LEU A 124 50.81 -15.25 23.61
CA LEU A 124 50.23 -16.20 24.57
C LEU A 124 50.34 -17.66 24.10
N ALA A 125 50.69 -17.90 22.83
CA ALA A 125 50.81 -19.25 22.28
C ALA A 125 51.76 -20.18 23.08
N PRO A 126 52.92 -19.74 23.60
CA PRO A 126 53.79 -20.58 24.45
C PRO A 126 53.16 -21.06 25.78
N HIS A 127 52.07 -20.40 26.18
CA HIS A 127 51.31 -20.66 27.40
C HIS A 127 50.03 -21.50 27.16
N ALA A 128 49.75 -21.89 25.91
CA ALA A 128 48.59 -22.71 25.58
C ALA A 128 48.57 -24.04 26.37
N GLY A 129 47.40 -24.40 26.89
CA GLY A 129 47.17 -25.60 27.70
C GLY A 129 47.71 -25.54 29.14
N LYS A 130 48.45 -24.49 29.52
CA LYS A 130 49.02 -24.33 30.86
C LYS A 130 48.15 -23.42 31.72
N ARG A 131 48.06 -23.74 33.01
CA ARG A 131 47.51 -22.83 34.02
C ARG A 131 48.53 -21.74 34.32
N CYS A 132 48.18 -20.49 34.05
CA CYS A 132 49.07 -19.34 34.18
C CYS A 132 48.49 -18.30 35.15
N ALA A 133 49.32 -17.72 36.01
CA ALA A 133 48.96 -16.60 36.86
C ALA A 133 49.10 -15.28 36.07
N LEU A 134 47.99 -14.56 35.94
CA LEU A 134 47.98 -13.19 35.42
C LEU A 134 48.30 -12.23 36.56
N ARG A 135 49.42 -11.51 36.47
CA ARG A 135 49.86 -10.57 37.49
C ARG A 135 49.97 -9.16 36.94
N LEU A 136 49.47 -8.19 37.70
CA LEU A 136 49.71 -6.77 37.50
C LEU A 136 51.04 -6.41 38.15
N VAL A 137 52.01 -5.99 37.34
CA VAL A 137 53.26 -5.41 37.84
C VAL A 137 53.08 -3.91 37.87
N LEU A 138 53.16 -3.28 39.05
CA LEU A 138 52.93 -1.85 39.24
C LEU A 138 54.12 -1.15 39.90
N SER A 139 54.47 0.03 39.41
CA SER A 139 55.60 0.83 39.87
C SER A 139 55.32 2.32 39.69
N PRO A 140 55.85 3.22 40.55
CA PRO A 140 55.79 4.65 40.31
C PRO A 140 56.63 5.08 39.09
N GLN A 141 57.53 4.21 38.60
CA GLN A 141 58.39 4.47 37.45
C GLN A 141 57.95 3.68 36.21
N SER A 142 58.05 4.28 35.03
CA SER A 142 57.70 3.66 33.75
C SER A 142 58.60 2.46 33.36
N SER A 143 59.81 2.39 33.94
CA SER A 143 60.73 1.25 33.80
C SER A 143 60.20 -0.03 34.47
N LEU A 144 59.24 0.10 35.40
CA LEU A 144 58.76 -0.97 36.29
C LEU A 144 59.85 -1.59 37.18
N ALA A 145 61.01 -0.94 37.30
CA ALA A 145 62.08 -1.39 38.19
C ALA A 145 61.58 -1.42 39.65
N GLY A 146 61.85 -2.52 40.36
CA GLY A 146 61.37 -2.73 41.73
C GLY A 146 59.84 -2.82 41.87
N GLY A 147 59.09 -3.01 40.78
CA GLY A 147 57.63 -3.01 40.78
C GLY A 147 57.01 -4.13 41.64
N ARG A 148 55.93 -3.78 42.33
CA ARG A 148 55.14 -4.72 43.13
C ARG A 148 54.27 -5.57 42.20
N LYS A 149 54.18 -6.88 42.47
CA LYS A 149 53.33 -7.80 41.71
C LYS A 149 52.04 -8.09 42.48
N VAL A 150 50.90 -7.96 41.80
CA VAL A 150 49.58 -8.29 42.34
C VAL A 150 48.94 -9.33 41.44
N THR A 151 48.65 -10.51 41.97
CA THR A 151 47.95 -11.55 41.20
C THR A 151 46.50 -11.12 40.98
N LEU A 152 46.10 -11.02 39.70
CA LEU A 152 44.75 -10.65 39.29
C LEU A 152 43.84 -11.88 39.28
N ALA A 153 44.24 -12.90 38.53
CA ALA A 153 43.49 -14.13 38.32
C ALA A 153 44.43 -15.23 37.78
N ARG A 154 43.92 -16.47 37.71
CA ARG A 154 44.57 -17.56 36.99
C ARG A 154 43.83 -17.83 35.69
N ALA A 155 44.54 -18.09 34.60
CA ALA A 155 43.97 -18.34 33.29
C ALA A 155 44.52 -19.63 32.66
N ILE A 156 43.66 -20.33 31.94
CA ILE A 156 44.00 -21.42 31.03
C ILE A 156 43.74 -20.92 29.62
N PHE A 157 44.79 -20.88 28.81
CA PHE A 157 44.68 -20.53 27.39
C PHE A 157 44.41 -21.79 26.58
N VAL A 158 43.22 -21.93 26.02
CA VAL A 158 42.77 -23.14 25.33
C VAL A 158 43.10 -23.02 23.86
N GLY A 159 44.07 -23.81 23.37
CA GLY A 159 44.41 -23.84 21.95
C GLY A 159 43.31 -24.51 21.14
N ILE A 160 42.82 -23.83 20.10
CA ILE A 160 41.71 -24.31 19.27
C ILE A 160 42.12 -24.22 17.79
N PRO A 161 42.19 -25.35 17.06
CA PRO A 161 42.50 -25.33 15.63
C PRO A 161 41.34 -24.71 14.84
N GLY A 162 41.63 -24.00 13.74
CA GLY A 162 40.61 -23.38 12.90
C GLY A 162 40.51 -21.85 13.01
N TYR A 163 39.59 -21.26 12.26
CA TYR A 163 39.54 -19.80 12.04
C TYR A 163 38.90 -19.01 13.20
N GLY A 164 38.22 -19.71 14.13
CA GLY A 164 37.42 -19.11 15.19
C GLY A 164 36.13 -18.46 14.69
N PRO A 165 35.29 -17.93 15.61
CA PRO A 165 34.06 -17.24 15.23
C PRO A 165 34.33 -16.08 14.26
N LEU A 166 33.54 -15.97 13.19
CA LEU A 166 33.63 -14.91 12.20
C LEU A 166 32.27 -14.69 11.53
N LEU A 167 31.91 -13.41 11.31
CA LEU A 167 30.79 -13.04 10.47
C LEU A 167 31.25 -12.90 9.01
N SER A 168 30.55 -13.57 8.10
CA SER A 168 30.74 -13.48 6.65
C SER A 168 29.98 -12.33 6.01
N ALA A 169 28.82 -11.96 6.57
CA ALA A 169 28.04 -10.79 6.18
C ALA A 169 27.26 -10.24 7.39
N LEU A 170 27.00 -8.93 7.36
CA LEU A 170 26.17 -8.23 8.32
C LEU A 170 25.32 -7.23 7.53
N ASP A 171 24.00 -7.30 7.68
CA ASP A 171 23.07 -6.42 6.98
C ASP A 171 21.92 -6.00 7.90
N LEU A 172 21.38 -4.81 7.62
CA LEU A 172 20.24 -4.23 8.30
C LEU A 172 19.22 -3.84 7.24
N LEU A 173 18.07 -4.51 7.26
CA LEU A 173 17.02 -4.31 6.26
C LEU A 173 15.86 -3.53 6.85
N GLU A 174 15.41 -2.48 6.18
CA GLU A 174 14.16 -1.80 6.49
C GLU A 174 13.01 -2.53 5.77
N SER A 175 12.02 -2.97 6.54
CA SER A 175 10.99 -3.94 6.11
C SER A 175 9.54 -3.51 6.42
N THR A 176 9.33 -2.24 6.72
CA THR A 176 8.01 -1.68 7.08
C THR A 176 7.03 -1.86 5.93
N ASP A 177 7.38 -1.35 4.75
CA ASP A 177 6.50 -1.42 3.59
C ASP A 177 6.46 -2.84 3.00
N SER A 178 7.47 -3.68 3.27
CA SER A 178 7.41 -5.13 3.00
C SER A 178 6.31 -5.80 3.81
N VAL A 179 6.15 -5.47 5.09
CA VAL A 179 5.06 -6.03 5.91
C VAL A 179 3.70 -5.44 5.55
N LEU A 180 3.66 -4.14 5.23
CA LEU A 180 2.40 -3.45 4.98
C LEU A 180 1.83 -3.77 3.59
N VAL A 181 2.65 -3.83 2.55
CA VAL A 181 2.19 -3.93 1.15
C VAL A 181 3.06 -4.85 0.28
N ASP A 182 3.90 -5.71 0.87
CA ASP A 182 4.82 -6.60 0.17
C ASP A 182 5.85 -5.87 -0.73
N ALA A 183 6.21 -4.63 -0.36
CA ALA A 183 7.25 -3.87 -1.04
C ALA A 183 8.64 -4.52 -0.84
N PRO A 184 9.58 -4.32 -1.78
CA PRO A 184 10.95 -4.81 -1.59
C PRO A 184 11.61 -4.08 -0.42
N GLU A 185 12.37 -4.84 0.37
CA GLU A 185 13.10 -4.30 1.51
C GLU A 185 14.29 -3.45 1.06
N ARG A 186 14.58 -2.40 1.82
CA ARG A 186 15.75 -1.54 1.60
C ARG A 186 16.90 -2.02 2.46
N ARG A 187 18.08 -2.13 1.86
CA ARG A 187 19.29 -2.61 2.55
C ARG A 187 20.01 -1.48 3.25
N LEU A 188 20.97 -1.81 4.10
CA LEU A 188 21.74 -0.80 4.82
C LEU A 188 22.42 0.21 3.89
N PHE A 189 22.90 -0.24 2.72
CA PHE A 189 23.47 0.64 1.69
C PHE A 189 22.48 1.73 1.24
N ASP A 190 21.23 1.36 0.99
CA ASP A 190 20.17 2.30 0.59
C ASP A 190 19.85 3.24 1.76
N LEU A 191 19.81 2.72 2.99
CA LEU A 191 19.57 3.50 4.21
C LEU A 191 20.70 4.48 4.55
N GLN A 192 21.89 4.30 3.98
CA GLN A 192 23.05 5.18 4.12
C GLN A 192 23.15 6.17 2.96
N ASN A 193 22.41 5.96 1.88
CA ASN A 193 22.41 6.84 0.72
C ASN A 193 21.79 8.21 1.11
N PRO A 194 22.47 9.34 0.78
CA PRO A 194 21.93 10.69 1.02
C PRO A 194 20.55 10.94 0.41
N GLU A 195 20.23 10.29 -0.72
CA GLU A 195 18.95 10.43 -1.41
C GLU A 195 17.88 9.46 -0.88
N GLU A 196 18.24 8.27 -0.40
CA GLU A 196 17.29 7.18 -0.06
C GLU A 196 17.11 6.90 1.45
N GLY A 197 17.91 7.55 2.30
CA GLY A 197 17.79 7.48 3.76
C GLY A 197 16.39 7.84 4.28
N LEU A 198 16.12 7.56 5.55
CA LEU A 198 14.78 7.73 6.12
C LEU A 198 14.41 9.20 6.34
N TRP A 199 13.13 9.51 6.22
CA TRP A 199 12.60 10.80 6.60
C TRP A 199 12.44 10.91 8.12
N ILE A 200 12.87 12.03 8.70
CA ILE A 200 12.55 12.37 10.08
C ILE A 200 11.06 12.69 10.20
N GLY A 201 10.44 12.35 11.33
CA GLY A 201 9.03 12.64 11.59
C GLY A 201 8.04 11.67 10.96
N THR A 202 8.49 10.54 10.40
CA THR A 202 7.59 9.60 9.71
C THR A 202 7.31 8.32 10.52
N GLY A 203 7.34 8.45 11.84
CA GLY A 203 6.96 7.41 12.79
C GLY A 203 7.90 6.21 12.82
N LYS A 204 7.31 5.02 13.02
CA LYS A 204 8.03 3.78 13.33
C LYS A 204 8.40 2.98 12.08
N TRP A 205 9.67 2.59 12.02
CA TRP A 205 10.25 1.78 10.95
C TRP A 205 10.73 0.44 11.51
N ARG A 206 10.31 -0.67 10.89
CA ARG A 206 10.77 -2.02 11.24
C ARG A 206 12.06 -2.35 10.54
N LEU A 207 13.09 -2.63 11.33
CA LEU A 207 14.42 -3.03 10.87
C LEU A 207 14.67 -4.51 11.21
N ARG A 208 15.26 -5.25 10.28
CA ARG A 208 15.66 -6.66 10.46
C ARG A 208 17.17 -6.76 10.38
N LEU A 209 17.77 -7.30 11.43
CA LEU A 209 19.22 -7.50 11.50
C LEU A 209 19.54 -8.94 11.11
N PHE A 210 20.47 -9.10 10.16
CA PHE A 210 21.00 -10.40 9.76
C PHE A 210 22.52 -10.41 9.91
N ALA A 211 23.04 -11.37 10.68
CA ALA A 211 24.48 -11.64 10.73
C ALA A 211 24.75 -13.10 10.32
N ASP A 212 25.34 -13.28 9.13
CA ASP A 212 25.65 -14.60 8.59
C ASP A 212 27.01 -15.06 9.10
N TRP A 213 27.03 -16.19 9.80
CA TRP A 213 28.28 -16.79 10.28
C TRP A 213 29.04 -17.45 9.14
N ALA A 214 30.37 -17.35 9.15
CA ALA A 214 31.21 -18.19 8.30
C ALA A 214 30.93 -19.69 8.61
N LYS A 215 31.34 -20.61 7.73
CA LYS A 215 31.03 -22.03 7.91
C LYS A 215 31.48 -22.54 9.29
N LEU A 216 30.52 -22.88 10.14
CA LEU A 216 30.73 -23.38 11.51
C LEU A 216 30.80 -24.92 11.58
N GLU A 217 30.36 -25.60 10.53
CA GLU A 217 30.28 -27.07 10.50
C GLU A 217 31.69 -27.68 10.50
N GLY A 218 31.96 -28.56 11.48
CA GLY A 218 33.25 -29.23 11.64
C GLY A 218 34.28 -28.43 12.45
N GLU A 219 33.94 -27.22 12.91
CA GLU A 219 34.80 -26.46 13.81
C GLU A 219 34.82 -27.06 15.24
N PRO A 220 35.95 -27.01 15.95
CA PRO A 220 36.10 -27.55 17.31
C PRO A 220 35.48 -26.65 18.42
N PHE A 221 34.54 -25.80 18.06
CA PHE A 221 33.76 -24.96 18.95
C PHE A 221 32.31 -24.89 18.47
N VAL A 222 31.39 -24.59 19.39
CA VAL A 222 29.97 -24.40 19.09
C VAL A 222 29.56 -23.02 19.56
N ILE A 223 28.94 -22.24 18.68
CA ILE A 223 28.34 -20.95 19.00
C ILE A 223 26.82 -21.06 18.83
N ASP A 224 26.07 -20.66 19.85
CA ASP A 224 24.62 -20.49 19.70
C ASP A 224 24.37 -19.20 18.90
N THR A 225 24.02 -19.37 17.64
CA THR A 225 23.80 -18.25 16.72
C THR A 225 22.50 -17.50 17.02
N LYS A 226 21.63 -18.01 17.91
CA LYS A 226 20.56 -17.22 18.48
C LYS A 226 21.17 -16.27 19.51
N PRO A 227 20.93 -14.95 19.41
CA PRO A 227 21.54 -13.99 20.32
C PRO A 227 20.93 -14.13 21.73
N SER A 228 21.79 -14.17 22.74
CA SER A 228 21.36 -14.16 24.15
C SER A 228 21.04 -12.76 24.64
N HIS A 229 21.72 -11.76 24.09
CA HIS A 229 21.52 -10.34 24.43
C HIS A 229 21.81 -9.46 23.22
N VAL A 230 21.02 -8.38 23.06
CA VAL A 230 21.20 -7.36 22.03
C VAL A 230 21.12 -6.01 22.73
N VAL A 231 22.17 -5.21 22.61
CA VAL A 231 22.25 -3.83 23.11
C VAL A 231 22.44 -2.91 21.92
N HIS A 232 21.83 -1.74 22.00
CA HIS A 232 22.00 -0.66 21.04
C HIS A 232 22.22 0.66 21.76
N ARG A 233 22.78 1.65 21.06
CA ARG A 233 23.10 2.97 21.63
C ARG A 233 21.93 3.65 22.35
N PHE A 234 20.71 3.45 21.85
CA PHE A 234 19.49 4.08 22.37
C PHE A 234 18.81 3.31 23.51
N GLN A 235 19.49 2.33 24.11
CA GLN A 235 18.90 1.56 25.19
C GLN A 235 18.70 2.46 26.42
N ARG A 236 17.53 2.32 27.05
CA ARG A 236 17.16 3.05 28.26
C ARG A 236 16.78 2.06 29.36
N ASP A 237 17.06 2.43 30.60
CA ASP A 237 16.69 1.66 31.80
C ASP A 237 15.34 2.12 32.39
N ASP A 238 14.70 3.14 31.80
CA ASP A 238 13.40 3.69 32.19
C ASP A 238 12.28 3.27 31.22
N ASP A 239 11.02 3.48 31.63
CA ASP A 239 9.83 3.17 30.81
C ASP A 239 9.53 4.25 29.75
N ALA A 240 10.45 5.21 29.54
CA ALA A 240 10.24 6.27 28.54
C ALA A 240 10.33 5.69 27.12
N PRO A 241 9.61 6.28 26.14
CA PRO A 241 9.78 5.92 24.74
C PRO A 241 11.25 6.00 24.33
N ALA A 242 11.76 4.96 23.67
CA ALA A 242 13.12 4.92 23.15
C ALA A 242 13.12 5.15 21.64
N VAL A 243 14.20 5.77 21.14
CA VAL A 243 14.44 5.96 19.70
C VAL A 243 14.46 4.62 18.95
N VAL A 244 15.06 3.60 19.56
CA VAL A 244 15.10 2.24 19.03
C VAL A 244 14.61 1.28 20.11
N VAL A 245 13.78 0.32 19.72
CA VAL A 245 13.33 -0.77 20.59
C VAL A 245 13.59 -2.10 19.90
N GLU A 246 14.14 -3.06 20.63
CA GLU A 246 14.33 -4.43 20.16
C GLU A 246 13.11 -5.32 20.47
N ASP A 247 12.67 -6.14 19.53
CA ASP A 247 11.69 -7.21 19.76
C ASP A 247 12.41 -8.51 20.11
N ALA A 248 12.77 -8.67 21.39
CA ALA A 248 13.52 -9.82 21.91
C ALA A 248 12.83 -11.17 21.64
N THR A 249 11.52 -11.19 21.43
CA THR A 249 10.76 -12.42 21.12
C THR A 249 11.06 -12.96 19.73
N ARG A 250 11.64 -12.12 18.86
CA ARG A 250 11.97 -12.44 17.47
C ARG A 250 13.39 -12.95 17.27
N ARG A 251 14.20 -13.00 18.32
CA ARG A 251 15.57 -13.54 18.25
C ARG A 251 15.57 -14.97 17.73
N ALA A 252 16.30 -15.21 16.65
CA ALA A 252 16.43 -16.54 16.05
C ALA A 252 17.89 -16.84 15.67
N GLY A 253 18.20 -18.14 15.59
CA GLY A 253 19.49 -18.71 15.22
C GLY A 253 19.36 -19.77 14.13
N GLY A 254 20.46 -20.46 13.85
CA GLY A 254 20.64 -21.41 12.74
C GLY A 254 21.91 -21.07 11.98
N ARG A 255 21.82 -20.95 10.64
CA ARG A 255 22.94 -20.48 9.80
C ARG A 255 23.33 -19.01 10.08
N ARG A 256 22.42 -18.23 10.64
CA ARG A 256 22.57 -16.78 10.86
C ARG A 256 21.91 -16.34 12.13
N THR A 257 22.39 -15.24 12.67
CA THR A 257 21.77 -14.48 13.76
C THR A 257 20.68 -13.57 13.19
N TYR A 258 19.52 -13.55 13.84
CA TYR A 258 18.39 -12.71 13.48
C TYR A 258 17.78 -12.04 14.70
N THR A 259 17.47 -10.74 14.57
CA THR A 259 16.59 -10.00 15.49
C THR A 259 15.85 -8.89 14.75
N GLU A 260 14.81 -8.33 15.37
CA GLU A 260 14.03 -7.20 14.86
C GLU A 260 14.20 -5.99 15.77
N LEU A 261 14.41 -4.83 15.15
CA LEU A 261 14.45 -3.52 15.81
C LEU A 261 13.32 -2.65 15.25
N VAL A 262 12.82 -1.72 16.05
CA VAL A 262 11.89 -0.67 15.61
C VAL A 262 12.53 0.68 15.88
N LEU A 263 12.76 1.45 14.83
CA LEU A 263 13.25 2.83 14.90
C LEU A 263 12.06 3.80 14.86
N ASP A 264 11.93 4.65 15.86
CA ASP A 264 11.00 5.77 15.82
C ASP A 264 11.70 7.02 15.26
N SER A 265 11.52 7.25 13.95
CA SER A 265 12.06 8.42 13.26
C SER A 265 11.41 9.74 13.66
N SER A 266 10.33 9.72 14.45
CA SER A 266 9.68 10.92 14.99
C SER A 266 10.18 11.32 16.38
N HIS A 267 11.08 10.53 16.98
CA HIS A 267 11.54 10.75 18.34
C HIS A 267 12.32 12.09 18.50
N PRO A 268 12.01 12.93 19.51
CA PRO A 268 12.66 14.24 19.69
C PRO A 268 14.19 14.20 19.82
N ASP A 269 14.73 13.17 20.47
CA ASP A 269 16.20 12.98 20.65
C ASP A 269 16.98 12.87 19.31
N LEU A 270 16.29 12.65 18.19
CA LEU A 270 16.92 12.62 16.88
C LEU A 270 17.19 14.03 16.32
N LEU A 271 16.47 15.04 16.78
CA LEU A 271 16.56 16.43 16.31
C LEU A 271 17.75 17.19 16.92
N PRO A 272 18.20 18.29 16.26
CA PRO A 272 17.82 18.74 14.91
C PRO A 272 18.48 17.88 13.81
N ILE A 273 17.89 17.91 12.61
CA ILE A 273 18.45 17.31 11.39
C ILE A 273 18.92 18.46 10.47
N PRO A 274 20.22 18.52 10.08
CA PRO A 274 20.71 19.55 9.17
C PRO A 274 20.26 19.28 7.73
N GLU A 275 20.40 20.27 6.84
CA GLU A 275 19.94 20.20 5.44
C GLU A 275 20.56 19.02 4.68
N GLU A 276 21.84 18.75 4.91
CA GLU A 276 22.53 17.61 4.32
C GLU A 276 22.04 16.24 4.84
N GLY A 277 21.34 16.21 5.97
CA GLY A 277 20.95 15.00 6.70
C GLY A 277 21.94 14.60 7.81
N LYS A 278 21.55 13.64 8.65
CA LYS A 278 22.29 13.18 9.83
C LYS A 278 22.44 11.66 9.81
N ASP A 279 23.65 11.17 10.02
CA ASP A 279 23.88 9.75 10.27
C ASP A 279 23.59 9.44 11.72
N VAL A 280 22.70 8.48 11.95
CA VAL A 280 22.30 8.01 13.28
C VAL A 280 22.94 6.64 13.51
N PRO A 281 24.01 6.54 14.33
CA PRO A 281 24.67 5.26 14.57
C PRO A 281 23.88 4.45 15.58
N PHE A 282 23.52 3.23 15.22
CA PHE A 282 22.81 2.31 16.12
C PHE A 282 23.72 1.68 17.18
N ASP A 283 25.04 1.62 16.95
CA ASP A 283 26.05 0.86 17.71
C ASP A 283 25.48 -0.39 18.38
N LEU A 284 25.49 -1.50 17.64
CA LEU A 284 24.96 -2.76 18.13
C LEU A 284 26.05 -3.54 18.85
N THR A 285 25.69 -4.11 20.01
CA THR A 285 26.46 -5.12 20.72
C THR A 285 25.59 -6.36 20.85
N VAL A 286 26.03 -7.48 20.30
CA VAL A 286 25.25 -8.72 20.29
C VAL A 286 26.05 -9.84 20.91
N GLU A 287 25.46 -10.51 21.90
CA GLU A 287 26.08 -11.58 22.66
C GLU A 287 25.54 -12.95 22.25
N HIS A 288 26.45 -13.93 22.22
CA HIS A 288 26.19 -15.32 21.90
C HIS A 288 26.87 -16.23 22.92
N ALA A 289 26.21 -17.32 23.28
CA ALA A 289 26.83 -18.38 24.05
C ALA A 289 27.86 -19.12 23.17
N LEU A 290 29.07 -19.34 23.70
CA LEU A 290 30.15 -20.03 23.02
C LEU A 290 30.65 -21.19 23.90
N THR A 291 30.82 -22.35 23.30
CA THR A 291 31.40 -23.55 23.93
C THR A 291 32.60 -24.02 23.13
N TYR A 292 33.70 -24.34 23.80
CA TYR A 292 34.94 -24.83 23.19
C TYR A 292 35.62 -25.81 24.14
N GLY A 293 35.83 -27.05 23.67
CA GLY A 293 36.19 -28.16 24.57
C GLY A 293 35.16 -28.33 25.69
N GLU A 294 35.63 -28.34 26.94
CA GLU A 294 34.78 -28.41 28.15
C GLU A 294 34.44 -27.02 28.73
N HIS A 295 34.86 -25.95 28.06
CA HIS A 295 34.74 -24.58 28.55
C HIS A 295 33.62 -23.80 27.87
N THR A 296 33.05 -22.85 28.60
CA THR A 296 32.04 -21.92 28.09
C THR A 296 32.54 -20.48 28.16
N GLY A 297 32.07 -19.66 27.25
CA GLY A 297 32.34 -18.24 27.17
C GLY A 297 31.19 -17.50 26.51
N ILE A 298 31.32 -16.18 26.43
CA ILE A 298 30.39 -15.32 25.71
C ILE A 298 31.16 -14.70 24.56
N CYS A 299 30.69 -14.95 23.34
CA CYS A 299 31.16 -14.31 22.12
C CYS A 299 30.28 -13.09 21.85
N THR A 300 30.88 -11.91 21.85
CA THR A 300 30.21 -10.65 21.60
C THR A 300 30.76 -10.05 20.32
N TRP A 301 29.89 -9.51 19.48
CA TRP A 301 30.34 -8.69 18.35
C TRP A 301 29.69 -7.30 18.42
N HIS A 302 30.46 -6.30 18.01
CA HIS A 302 30.11 -4.90 18.02
C HIS A 302 30.14 -4.37 16.58
N ALA A 303 29.11 -3.63 16.17
CA ALA A 303 29.03 -3.04 14.84
C ALA A 303 28.35 -1.66 14.87
N ALA A 304 28.96 -0.68 14.21
CA ALA A 304 28.31 0.60 13.95
C ALA A 304 27.55 0.52 12.62
N LEU A 305 26.22 0.53 12.69
CA LEU A 305 25.34 0.52 11.51
C LEU A 305 24.63 1.89 11.42
N PRO A 306 25.23 2.92 10.81
CA PRO A 306 24.60 4.22 10.69
C PRO A 306 23.44 4.16 9.69
N VAL A 307 22.33 4.78 10.07
CA VAL A 307 21.17 5.04 9.19
C VAL A 307 21.09 6.54 8.94
N ARG A 308 20.96 6.94 7.68
CA ARG A 308 20.81 8.34 7.28
C ARG A 308 19.38 8.79 7.56
N LEU A 309 19.22 9.84 8.35
CA LEU A 309 17.96 10.58 8.50
C LEU A 309 18.05 11.91 7.77
N ARG A 310 16.94 12.34 7.16
CA ARG A 310 16.86 13.60 6.43
C ARG A 310 15.54 14.31 6.68
N ASP A 311 15.58 15.63 6.52
CA ASP A 311 14.38 16.45 6.48
C ASP A 311 13.68 16.29 5.11
N PRO A 312 12.42 15.82 5.07
CA PRO A 312 11.70 15.65 3.81
C PRO A 312 11.20 16.97 3.17
N ARG A 313 11.37 18.12 3.83
CA ARG A 313 10.87 19.42 3.34
C ARG A 313 11.60 19.91 2.07
N PRO A 314 11.05 20.90 1.35
CA PRO A 314 11.60 21.43 0.09
C PRO A 314 12.97 22.11 0.15
N LEU A 315 13.67 22.02 1.28
CA LEU A 315 15.00 22.58 1.47
C LEU A 315 16.09 21.68 0.87
N LEU A 316 15.79 20.43 0.51
CA LEU A 316 16.75 19.56 -0.17
C LEU A 316 16.93 19.99 -1.63
N LYS A 317 18.19 20.15 -2.09
CA LYS A 317 18.53 20.52 -3.48
C LYS A 317 17.92 19.61 -4.55
N SER A 318 17.60 18.36 -4.21
CA SER A 318 16.96 17.38 -5.10
C SER A 318 15.44 17.34 -5.01
N PHE A 319 14.81 18.08 -4.07
CA PHE A 319 13.37 18.06 -3.88
C PHE A 319 12.67 18.77 -5.04
N GLN A 320 11.90 18.04 -5.83
CA GLN A 320 11.03 18.59 -6.84
C GLN A 320 9.57 18.42 -6.41
N ARG A 321 8.78 19.48 -6.59
CA ARG A 321 7.33 19.39 -6.52
C ARG A 321 6.86 18.90 -7.88
N LEU A 322 6.59 17.59 -7.98
CA LEU A 322 6.03 17.00 -9.21
C LEU A 322 4.52 17.21 -9.26
N SER A 323 4.03 17.45 -10.48
CA SER A 323 2.77 18.16 -10.69
C SER A 323 1.52 17.31 -10.58
N ALA A 324 1.55 16.00 -10.75
CA ALA A 324 0.34 15.18 -10.62
C ALA A 324 0.61 13.67 -10.49
N VAL A 325 -0.34 12.98 -9.85
CA VAL A 325 -0.55 11.53 -9.92
C VAL A 325 -1.96 11.30 -10.45
N GLY A 326 -2.09 10.50 -11.50
CA GLY A 326 -3.38 9.99 -11.97
C GLY A 326 -3.71 8.66 -11.28
N ILE A 327 -4.87 8.53 -10.67
CA ILE A 327 -5.25 7.35 -9.90
C ILE A 327 -6.60 6.82 -10.39
N ASP A 328 -6.60 5.58 -10.83
CA ASP A 328 -7.81 4.80 -11.02
C ASP A 328 -8.02 3.95 -9.76
N PHE A 329 -8.88 4.41 -8.85
CA PHE A 329 -9.27 3.68 -7.65
C PHE A 329 -10.44 2.74 -8.00
N GLY A 330 -10.12 1.54 -8.49
CA GLY A 330 -11.11 0.55 -8.91
C GLY A 330 -11.60 -0.35 -7.78
N THR A 331 -12.74 -1.01 -8.04
CA THR A 331 -13.39 -1.96 -7.10
C THR A 331 -12.46 -3.13 -6.75
N THR A 332 -11.81 -3.72 -7.75
CA THR A 332 -10.94 -4.89 -7.60
C THR A 332 -9.47 -4.50 -7.50
N SER A 333 -9.03 -3.54 -8.31
CA SER A 333 -7.64 -3.09 -8.41
C SER A 333 -7.53 -1.57 -8.54
N THR A 334 -6.45 -1.02 -8.01
CA THR A 334 -6.04 0.37 -8.08
C THR A 334 -4.79 0.50 -8.94
N VAL A 335 -4.79 1.48 -9.85
CA VAL A 335 -3.59 1.85 -10.64
C VAL A 335 -3.27 3.31 -10.35
N ALA A 336 -1.99 3.61 -10.11
CA ALA A 336 -1.49 4.98 -10.00
C ALA A 336 -0.42 5.24 -11.06
N ALA A 337 -0.58 6.32 -11.82
CA ALA A 337 0.32 6.78 -12.86
C ALA A 337 0.98 8.09 -12.45
N LEU A 338 2.28 8.21 -12.68
CA LEU A 338 3.08 9.39 -12.33
C LEU A 338 4.26 9.57 -13.28
N TYR A 339 4.94 10.71 -13.20
CA TYR A 339 6.22 10.92 -13.88
C TYR A 339 7.36 10.66 -12.93
N GLN A 340 8.16 9.62 -13.17
CA GLN A 340 9.36 9.35 -12.40
C GLN A 340 10.60 9.62 -13.25
N LYS A 341 11.50 10.50 -12.77
CA LYS A 341 12.73 10.88 -13.49
C LYS A 341 12.49 11.32 -14.95
N GLY A 342 11.38 12.03 -15.19
CA GLY A 342 10.99 12.54 -16.50
C GLY A 342 10.25 11.54 -17.42
N TYR A 343 10.00 10.31 -16.97
CA TYR A 343 9.28 9.30 -17.76
C TYR A 343 7.98 8.88 -17.07
N ARG A 344 6.94 8.57 -17.86
CA ARG A 344 5.71 7.98 -17.32
C ARG A 344 6.04 6.64 -16.66
N ALA A 345 5.52 6.43 -15.46
CA ALA A 345 5.63 5.19 -14.72
C ALA A 345 4.27 4.85 -14.10
N LEU A 346 4.04 3.55 -13.92
CA LEU A 346 2.92 3.04 -13.15
C LEU A 346 3.45 2.49 -11.83
N LEU A 347 2.82 2.91 -10.74
CA LEU A 347 3.16 2.45 -9.40
C LEU A 347 2.64 1.04 -9.18
N ARG A 348 3.47 0.22 -8.53
CA ARG A 348 3.07 -1.08 -8.01
C ARG A 348 3.24 -1.13 -6.49
N LEU A 349 2.17 -1.51 -5.81
CA LEU A 349 2.13 -1.88 -4.39
C LEU A 349 2.60 -3.34 -4.26
N GLY A 350 3.87 -3.48 -3.93
CA GLY A 350 4.50 -4.77 -3.71
C GLY A 350 5.27 -5.30 -4.92
N SER A 351 6.34 -6.04 -4.66
CA SER A 351 7.12 -6.69 -5.71
C SER A 351 7.65 -8.04 -5.23
N GLY A 352 6.74 -8.99 -5.03
CA GLY A 352 7.15 -10.38 -4.85
C GLY A 352 8.13 -10.82 -5.94
N SER A 353 9.15 -11.60 -5.55
CA SER A 353 10.32 -11.96 -6.36
C SER A 353 10.04 -12.84 -7.60
N ALA A 354 8.77 -13.01 -8.00
CA ALA A 354 8.37 -13.83 -9.13
C ALA A 354 8.33 -13.02 -10.44
N PRO A 355 9.10 -13.42 -11.48
CA PRO A 355 9.20 -12.70 -12.76
C PRO A 355 7.89 -12.64 -13.58
N ALA A 356 6.86 -13.39 -13.17
CA ALA A 356 5.54 -13.42 -13.80
C ALA A 356 4.56 -12.31 -13.33
N SER A 357 4.91 -11.51 -12.31
CA SER A 357 3.96 -10.57 -11.69
C SER A 357 4.13 -9.10 -12.15
N LYS A 358 4.27 -8.84 -13.45
CA LYS A 358 4.53 -7.48 -14.00
C LYS A 358 3.30 -6.55 -14.07
N SER A 359 2.18 -6.88 -13.40
CA SER A 359 0.99 -6.03 -13.46
C SER A 359 1.15 -4.79 -12.58
N ALA A 360 0.83 -3.62 -13.12
CA ALA A 360 0.70 -2.37 -12.37
C ALA A 360 -0.65 -2.25 -11.62
N GLU A 361 -1.54 -3.23 -11.82
CA GLU A 361 -2.82 -3.29 -11.11
C GLU A 361 -2.62 -3.81 -9.69
N ASN A 362 -2.87 -2.96 -8.71
CA ASN A 362 -2.67 -3.26 -7.31
C ASN A 362 -4.01 -3.67 -6.70
N PRO A 363 -4.18 -4.88 -6.16
CA PRO A 363 -5.44 -5.27 -5.53
C PRO A 363 -5.93 -4.22 -4.52
N THR A 364 -7.21 -3.86 -4.58
CA THR A 364 -7.85 -2.91 -3.64
C THR A 364 -8.36 -3.65 -2.41
N TYR A 365 -7.45 -4.33 -1.71
CA TYR A 365 -7.76 -5.21 -0.58
C TYR A 365 -6.96 -4.85 0.67
N LEU A 366 -7.56 -5.10 1.84
CA LEU A 366 -6.94 -4.98 3.15
C LEU A 366 -7.17 -6.27 3.96
N LEU A 367 -6.11 -6.80 4.57
CA LEU A 367 -6.19 -7.82 5.61
C LEU A 367 -6.16 -7.12 6.96
N VAL A 368 -7.26 -7.22 7.72
CA VAL A 368 -7.36 -6.66 9.07
C VAL A 368 -6.90 -7.70 10.09
N GLU A 369 -5.81 -7.42 10.78
CA GLU A 369 -5.26 -8.30 11.84
C GLU A 369 -5.87 -7.95 13.21
N ASP A 370 -5.87 -6.66 13.57
CA ASP A 370 -6.47 -6.11 14.80
C ASP A 370 -7.27 -4.83 14.46
N HIS A 371 -8.61 -4.92 14.46
CA HIS A 371 -9.48 -3.81 14.09
C HIS A 371 -9.49 -2.71 15.13
N GLU A 372 -9.46 -3.05 16.43
CA GLU A 372 -9.53 -2.05 17.51
C GLU A 372 -8.31 -1.12 17.45
N ARG A 373 -7.12 -1.70 17.22
CA ARG A 373 -5.90 -0.92 17.05
C ARG A 373 -5.89 -0.15 15.73
N LEU A 374 -6.45 -0.71 14.65
CA LEU A 374 -6.59 0.01 13.38
C LEU A 374 -7.42 1.28 13.56
N TRP A 375 -8.59 1.16 14.21
CA TRP A 375 -9.45 2.31 14.48
C TRP A 375 -8.71 3.35 15.31
N ALA A 376 -8.12 2.93 16.44
CA ALA A 376 -7.43 3.82 17.35
C ALA A 376 -6.24 4.56 16.70
N GLU A 377 -5.41 3.86 15.91
CA GLU A 377 -4.26 4.48 15.25
C GLU A 377 -4.68 5.50 14.18
N VAL A 378 -5.68 5.16 13.37
CA VAL A 378 -6.14 6.04 12.28
C VAL A 378 -6.97 7.22 12.82
N GLU A 379 -7.76 7.03 13.87
CA GLU A 379 -8.49 8.11 14.54
C GLU A 379 -7.54 9.03 15.31
N ARG A 380 -6.53 8.50 16.00
CA ARG A 380 -5.48 9.30 16.65
C ARG A 380 -4.76 10.20 15.66
N ALA A 381 -4.44 9.66 14.49
CA ALA A 381 -3.82 10.44 13.41
C ALA A 381 -4.77 11.45 12.76
N ALA A 382 -6.09 11.29 12.91
CA ALA A 382 -7.08 12.23 12.39
C ALA A 382 -7.53 13.30 13.41
N ALA A 383 -7.41 13.01 14.71
CA ALA A 383 -7.77 13.93 15.79
C ALA A 383 -6.72 15.03 16.03
N GLY A 384 -5.49 14.84 15.53
CA GLY A 384 -4.46 15.88 15.47
C GLY A 384 -3.84 15.95 14.09
N ASP A 385 -2.91 16.87 13.86
CA ASP A 385 -2.15 16.95 12.60
C ASP A 385 -1.06 15.87 12.47
N ALA A 386 -1.14 14.81 13.29
CA ALA A 386 -0.14 13.75 13.38
C ALA A 386 -0.18 12.83 12.15
N ARG A 387 0.97 12.61 11.51
CA ARG A 387 1.06 11.78 10.30
C ARG A 387 1.75 10.45 10.57
N PHE A 388 1.74 9.57 9.57
CA PHE A 388 2.38 8.25 9.60
C PHE A 388 1.92 7.35 10.77
N PRO A 389 0.63 6.96 10.84
CA PRO A 389 0.15 6.02 11.84
C PRO A 389 0.93 4.69 11.78
N ASN A 390 1.16 4.09 12.95
CA ASN A 390 1.89 2.84 13.05
C ASN A 390 0.95 1.65 12.77
N LEU A 391 0.86 1.27 11.51
CA LEU A 391 0.00 0.16 11.06
C LEU A 391 0.71 -1.20 11.04
N LEU A 392 1.95 -1.28 11.52
CA LEU A 392 2.72 -2.53 11.56
C LEU A 392 1.98 -3.59 12.38
N ARG A 393 1.82 -4.78 11.77
CA ARG A 393 1.12 -5.93 12.35
C ARG A 393 -0.38 -5.68 12.64
N ILE A 394 -0.96 -4.56 12.18
CA ILE A 394 -2.38 -4.21 12.36
C ILE A 394 -3.17 -4.46 11.07
N VAL A 395 -2.61 -4.06 9.93
CA VAL A 395 -3.23 -4.22 8.61
C VAL A 395 -2.17 -4.51 7.56
N ARG A 396 -2.54 -5.28 6.54
CA ARG A 396 -1.74 -5.45 5.31
C ARG A 396 -2.61 -5.09 4.11
N GLY A 397 -2.00 -4.59 3.05
CA GLY A 397 -2.69 -4.13 1.86
C GLY A 397 -2.33 -4.92 0.61
N SER A 398 -3.15 -4.69 -0.41
CA SER A 398 -2.90 -5.07 -1.79
C SER A 398 -2.61 -6.57 -2.01
N HIS A 399 -1.52 -6.92 -2.68
CA HIS A 399 -1.18 -8.31 -3.02
C HIS A 399 -1.13 -9.23 -1.79
N SER A 400 -0.49 -8.80 -0.70
CA SER A 400 -0.41 -9.57 0.55
C SER A 400 -1.80 -9.86 1.12
N ALA A 401 -2.71 -8.87 1.09
CA ALA A 401 -4.09 -9.06 1.54
C ALA A 401 -4.87 -10.00 0.61
N ARG A 402 -4.69 -9.89 -0.70
CA ARG A 402 -5.35 -10.76 -1.69
C ARG A 402 -4.93 -12.21 -1.55
N GLU A 403 -3.63 -12.47 -1.36
CA GLU A 403 -3.10 -13.82 -1.14
C GLU A 403 -3.66 -14.45 0.14
N ALA A 404 -3.71 -13.67 1.23
CA ALA A 404 -4.26 -14.10 2.51
C ALA A 404 -5.77 -14.43 2.45
N MET A 405 -6.48 -14.03 1.40
CA MET A 405 -7.89 -14.34 1.20
C MET A 405 -8.15 -15.84 1.04
N THR A 406 -7.14 -16.62 0.63
CA THR A 406 -7.21 -18.08 0.54
C THR A 406 -7.44 -18.71 1.90
N ASP A 407 -6.70 -18.25 2.91
CA ASP A 407 -6.64 -18.86 4.24
C ASP A 407 -7.50 -18.12 5.27
N SER A 408 -7.74 -16.82 5.05
CA SER A 408 -8.44 -15.94 5.98
C SER A 408 -9.41 -14.99 5.27
N PRO A 409 -10.32 -15.50 4.40
CA PRO A 409 -11.23 -14.66 3.63
C PRO A 409 -12.08 -13.74 4.52
N SER A 410 -12.50 -14.20 5.70
CA SER A 410 -13.30 -13.42 6.67
C SER A 410 -12.59 -12.19 7.25
N ALA A 411 -11.26 -12.12 7.19
CA ALA A 411 -10.46 -11.00 7.67
C ALA A 411 -10.01 -10.06 6.56
N VAL A 412 -10.16 -10.49 5.30
CA VAL A 412 -9.81 -9.70 4.12
C VAL A 412 -11.01 -8.90 3.68
N VAL A 413 -10.83 -7.60 3.54
CA VAL A 413 -11.79 -6.65 2.98
C VAL A 413 -11.35 -6.32 1.55
N GLY A 414 -12.27 -6.42 0.61
CA GLY A 414 -12.09 -5.96 -0.78
C GLY A 414 -13.24 -5.04 -1.18
N GLU A 415 -13.33 -4.72 -2.47
CA GLU A 415 -14.40 -3.87 -3.01
C GLU A 415 -14.47 -2.49 -2.30
N LEU A 416 -13.34 -1.95 -1.84
CA LEU A 416 -13.31 -0.74 -1.00
C LEU A 416 -14.01 0.47 -1.64
N LYS A 417 -13.99 0.54 -2.98
CA LYS A 417 -14.70 1.56 -3.76
C LYS A 417 -16.21 1.51 -3.57
N SER A 418 -16.82 0.32 -3.53
CA SER A 418 -18.28 0.16 -3.43
C SER A 418 -18.77 0.02 -1.99
N LEU A 419 -17.88 -0.19 -1.01
CA LEU A 419 -18.26 -0.30 0.41
C LEU A 419 -19.08 0.89 0.94
N PRO A 420 -18.77 2.17 0.63
CA PRO A 420 -19.59 3.29 1.08
C PRO A 420 -21.04 3.16 0.64
N GLU A 421 -21.30 2.91 -0.64
CA GLU A 421 -22.66 2.72 -1.15
C GLU A 421 -23.35 1.51 -0.51
N ARG A 422 -22.64 0.38 -0.44
CA ARG A 422 -23.18 -0.86 0.15
C ARG A 422 -23.60 -0.69 1.61
N VAL A 423 -22.83 0.06 2.40
CA VAL A 423 -23.10 0.28 3.83
C VAL A 423 -24.15 1.38 4.03
N LEU A 424 -24.06 2.47 3.28
CA LEU A 424 -24.84 3.69 3.51
C LEU A 424 -26.20 3.68 2.83
N SER A 425 -26.27 3.14 1.62
CA SER A 425 -27.44 3.23 0.75
C SER A 425 -28.22 1.92 0.72
N LEU A 426 -27.53 0.77 0.78
CA LEU A 426 -28.15 -0.54 0.57
C LEU A 426 -28.38 -1.35 1.85
N ASP A 427 -27.88 -0.90 3.01
CA ASP A 427 -27.86 -1.66 4.27
C ASP A 427 -27.29 -3.09 4.09
N GLN A 428 -26.13 -3.18 3.43
CA GLN A 428 -25.43 -4.43 3.11
C GLN A 428 -24.02 -4.48 3.69
N SER A 429 -23.86 -3.98 4.91
CA SER A 429 -22.61 -4.06 5.66
C SER A 429 -22.05 -5.49 5.69
N PRO A 430 -20.83 -5.75 5.18
CA PRO A 430 -20.23 -7.07 5.33
C PRO A 430 -19.93 -7.38 6.81
N GLN A 431 -20.00 -8.67 7.15
CA GLN A 431 -19.47 -9.18 8.41
C GLN A 431 -18.03 -9.64 8.19
N LEU A 432 -17.15 -9.30 9.13
CA LEU A 432 -15.73 -9.59 9.11
C LEU A 432 -15.30 -10.19 10.44
N ARG A 433 -14.11 -10.79 10.43
CA ARG A 433 -13.50 -11.39 11.62
C ARG A 433 -12.11 -10.83 11.86
N ASP A 434 -11.91 -10.36 13.07
CA ASP A 434 -10.60 -9.98 13.61
C ASP A 434 -9.75 -11.23 13.87
N ARG A 435 -8.50 -11.25 13.40
CA ARG A 435 -7.63 -12.43 13.52
C ARG A 435 -6.96 -12.51 14.88
N GLU A 436 -6.53 -11.37 15.43
CA GLU A 436 -5.80 -11.31 16.69
C GLU A 436 -6.73 -11.49 17.90
N ARG A 437 -7.86 -10.78 17.91
CA ARG A 437 -8.91 -10.85 18.94
C ARG A 437 -9.88 -12.00 18.74
N ARG A 438 -9.93 -12.60 17.54
CA ARG A 438 -10.83 -13.70 17.17
C ARG A 438 -12.32 -13.37 17.31
N ARG A 439 -12.70 -12.10 17.12
CA ARG A 439 -14.07 -11.58 17.24
C ARG A 439 -14.64 -11.13 15.90
N ASP A 440 -15.94 -11.32 15.74
CA ASP A 440 -16.67 -10.89 14.55
C ASP A 440 -17.18 -9.45 14.72
N PHE A 441 -17.18 -8.68 13.64
CA PHE A 441 -17.69 -7.31 13.61
C PHE A 441 -18.37 -6.98 12.29
N LEU A 442 -19.23 -5.97 12.30
CA LEU A 442 -19.90 -5.41 11.12
C LEU A 442 -19.25 -4.08 10.72
N LEU A 443 -19.31 -3.71 9.46
CA LEU A 443 -18.86 -2.41 9.00
C LEU A 443 -20.00 -1.38 9.05
N ASP A 444 -19.88 -0.40 9.93
CA ASP A 444 -20.68 0.82 9.87
C ASP A 444 -19.97 1.89 9.01
N GLU A 445 -20.60 3.05 8.85
CA GLU A 445 -20.03 4.17 8.10
C GLU A 445 -18.62 4.56 8.59
N ASN A 446 -18.43 4.66 9.91
CA ASN A 446 -17.15 5.09 10.48
C ASN A 446 -16.03 4.09 10.15
N ARG A 447 -16.31 2.79 10.29
CA ARG A 447 -15.36 1.73 9.97
C ARG A 447 -15.03 1.69 8.48
N VAL A 448 -16.00 1.93 7.60
CA VAL A 448 -15.73 2.05 6.15
C VAL A 448 -14.80 3.22 5.87
N ARG A 449 -15.05 4.40 6.47
CA ARG A 449 -14.19 5.58 6.31
C ARG A 449 -12.74 5.28 6.70
N ILE A 450 -12.54 4.61 7.83
CA ILE A 450 -11.19 4.25 8.30
C ILE A 450 -10.52 3.25 7.35
N LEU A 451 -11.23 2.27 6.81
CA LEU A 451 -10.67 1.32 5.85
C LEU A 451 -10.23 1.99 4.54
N VAL A 452 -11.07 2.89 3.99
CA VAL A 452 -10.72 3.67 2.80
C VAL A 452 -9.49 4.54 3.09
N ARG A 453 -9.47 5.25 4.22
CA ARG A 453 -8.34 6.08 4.66
C ARG A 453 -7.06 5.28 4.84
N ALA A 454 -7.14 4.09 5.44
CA ALA A 454 -6.00 3.21 5.66
C ALA A 454 -5.41 2.72 4.33
N TYR A 455 -6.24 2.31 3.36
CA TYR A 455 -5.75 1.92 2.04
C TYR A 455 -5.11 3.11 1.31
N ALA A 456 -5.74 4.28 1.34
CA ALA A 456 -5.17 5.50 0.74
C ALA A 456 -3.85 5.92 1.41
N TYR A 457 -3.69 5.70 2.72
CA TYR A 457 -2.41 5.87 3.40
C TYR A 457 -1.34 4.90 2.88
N LEU A 458 -1.67 3.61 2.73
CA LEU A 458 -0.74 2.63 2.18
C LEU A 458 -0.34 2.97 0.72
N LEU A 459 -1.29 3.46 -0.07
CA LEU A 459 -1.02 3.97 -1.43
C LEU A 459 -0.09 5.19 -1.38
N SER A 460 -0.35 6.15 -0.49
CA SER A 460 0.47 7.35 -0.33
C SER A 460 1.89 7.05 0.12
N ARG A 461 2.09 6.11 1.04
CA ARG A 461 3.44 5.65 1.43
C ARG A 461 4.23 5.08 0.25
N ALA A 462 3.55 4.39 -0.67
CA ALA A 462 4.21 3.82 -1.84
C ALA A 462 4.50 4.88 -2.91
N ILE A 463 3.62 5.89 -3.07
CA ILE A 463 3.83 7.03 -3.96
C ILE A 463 4.95 7.95 -3.43
N ASN A 464 4.89 8.28 -2.14
CA ASN A 464 5.72 9.26 -1.46
C ASN A 464 6.65 8.53 -0.50
N ARG A 465 7.83 8.14 -0.99
CA ARG A 465 8.84 7.45 -0.19
C ARG A 465 10.20 8.16 -0.26
N PRO A 466 11.08 7.91 0.73
CA PRO A 466 12.44 8.40 0.63
C PRO A 466 13.15 7.87 -0.63
N GLY A 467 14.05 8.66 -1.23
CA GLY A 467 14.58 8.41 -2.58
C GLY A 467 13.75 8.98 -3.73
N GLN A 468 12.56 9.51 -3.46
CA GLN A 468 11.65 10.08 -4.46
C GLN A 468 11.12 11.45 -4.03
N ASP A 469 10.58 12.18 -5.01
CA ASP A 469 9.86 13.43 -4.83
C ASP A 469 8.50 13.21 -4.15
N VAL A 470 7.94 14.27 -3.59
CA VAL A 470 6.60 14.27 -2.98
C VAL A 470 5.60 14.88 -3.93
N TYR A 471 4.53 14.15 -4.22
CA TYR A 471 3.44 14.62 -5.07
C TYR A 471 2.39 15.33 -4.24
N LEU A 472 1.88 16.44 -4.76
CA LEU A 472 0.91 17.30 -4.05
C LEU A 472 -0.46 17.34 -4.72
N ARG A 473 -0.61 16.69 -5.87
CA ARG A 473 -1.78 16.78 -6.74
C ARG A 473 -2.17 15.39 -7.20
N TYR A 474 -3.39 14.98 -6.87
CA TYR A 474 -3.89 13.62 -7.11
C TYR A 474 -5.23 13.71 -7.83
N TRP A 475 -5.28 13.19 -9.05
CA TRP A 475 -6.46 13.20 -9.90
C TRP A 475 -7.04 11.79 -9.94
N LEU A 476 -8.23 11.63 -9.39
CA LEU A 476 -8.93 10.37 -9.29
C LEU A 476 -10.03 10.27 -10.35
N THR A 477 -10.27 9.05 -10.81
CA THR A 477 -11.44 8.74 -11.64
C THR A 477 -12.61 8.20 -10.82
N HIS A 478 -13.82 8.38 -11.33
CA HIS A 478 -15.05 7.88 -10.72
C HIS A 478 -15.98 7.23 -11.77
N PRO A 479 -16.90 6.33 -11.37
CA PRO A 479 -17.95 5.84 -12.25
C PRO A 479 -18.88 6.98 -12.68
N ALA A 480 -19.52 6.89 -13.84
CA ALA A 480 -20.32 7.99 -14.38
C ALA A 480 -21.60 8.24 -13.57
N LYS A 481 -22.22 7.18 -13.04
CA LYS A 481 -23.47 7.25 -12.26
C LYS A 481 -23.30 7.16 -10.74
N PHE A 482 -22.07 7.31 -10.25
CA PHE A 482 -21.73 7.08 -8.85
C PHE A 482 -22.52 7.97 -7.85
N ASP A 483 -23.03 7.38 -6.76
CA ASP A 483 -23.78 8.12 -5.74
C ASP A 483 -22.95 9.26 -5.13
N GLU A 484 -23.52 10.47 -5.11
CA GLU A 484 -22.83 11.69 -4.69
C GLU A 484 -22.37 11.65 -3.22
N ARG A 485 -23.09 10.97 -2.32
CA ARG A 485 -22.68 10.83 -0.92
C ARG A 485 -21.50 9.87 -0.80
N ALA A 486 -21.56 8.73 -1.49
CA ALA A 486 -20.45 7.79 -1.59
C ALA A 486 -19.21 8.45 -2.22
N ARG A 487 -19.38 9.23 -3.30
CA ARG A 487 -18.33 9.99 -3.98
C ARG A 487 -17.61 10.94 -3.04
N LYS A 488 -18.36 11.80 -2.34
CA LYS A 488 -17.81 12.75 -1.37
C LYS A 488 -17.07 12.06 -0.23
N LEU A 489 -17.61 10.96 0.28
CA LEU A 489 -16.94 10.17 1.32
C LEU A 489 -15.60 9.63 0.81
N LEU A 490 -15.57 9.01 -0.38
CA LEU A 490 -14.32 8.50 -0.95
C LEU A 490 -13.31 9.62 -1.18
N GLU A 491 -13.72 10.74 -1.78
CA GLU A 491 -12.85 11.90 -2.02
C GLU A 491 -12.23 12.43 -0.71
N GLU A 492 -13.06 12.62 0.33
CA GLU A 492 -12.63 13.06 1.66
C GLU A 492 -11.65 12.08 2.32
N GLU A 493 -11.98 10.79 2.34
CA GLU A 493 -11.19 9.78 3.04
C GLU A 493 -9.92 9.39 2.29
N ILE A 494 -9.94 9.42 0.96
CA ILE A 494 -8.72 9.26 0.16
C ILE A 494 -7.82 10.47 0.36
N ARG A 495 -8.34 11.70 0.37
CA ARG A 495 -7.54 12.89 0.69
C ARG A 495 -6.90 12.79 2.07
N ARG A 496 -7.67 12.41 3.09
CA ARG A 496 -7.14 12.19 4.44
C ARG A 496 -6.08 11.10 4.48
N GLY A 497 -6.31 9.97 3.80
CA GLY A 497 -5.34 8.88 3.74
C GLY A 497 -4.06 9.28 3.03
N ILE A 498 -4.17 10.03 1.92
CA ILE A 498 -3.01 10.57 1.22
C ILE A 498 -2.18 11.45 2.15
N LEU A 499 -2.83 12.38 2.84
CA LEU A 499 -2.18 13.30 3.78
C LEU A 499 -1.39 12.57 4.87
N LEU A 500 -1.90 11.45 5.39
CA LEU A 500 -1.21 10.65 6.40
C LEU A 500 0.15 10.09 5.94
N GLY A 501 0.37 9.95 4.62
CA GLY A 501 1.63 9.51 4.03
C GLY A 501 2.56 10.65 3.57
N ILE A 502 2.15 11.91 3.76
CA ILE A 502 2.93 13.09 3.36
C ILE A 502 3.66 13.66 4.59
N PRO A 503 4.92 14.06 4.50
CA PRO A 503 5.65 14.72 5.60
C PRO A 503 4.93 15.92 6.25
N GLU A 504 4.92 16.00 7.59
CA GLU A 504 4.23 17.06 8.36
C GLU A 504 4.64 18.49 7.99
N GLY A 505 5.87 18.67 7.52
CA GLY A 505 6.38 19.97 7.06
C GLY A 505 5.71 20.52 5.79
N ILE A 506 4.83 19.75 5.13
CA ILE A 506 4.05 20.18 3.97
C ILE A 506 2.61 20.45 4.43
N PRO A 507 2.11 21.68 4.35
CA PRO A 507 0.75 22.04 4.77
C PRO A 507 -0.33 21.24 4.03
N ALA A 508 -1.43 20.91 4.72
CA ALA A 508 -2.50 20.08 4.17
C ALA A 508 -3.28 20.78 3.04
N GLU A 509 -3.32 22.11 3.05
CA GLU A 509 -3.91 22.97 2.02
C GLU A 509 -3.13 22.95 0.69
N GLU A 510 -1.84 22.55 0.70
CA GLU A 510 -1.07 22.36 -0.53
C GLU A 510 -1.40 21.04 -1.23
N VAL A 511 -2.00 20.08 -0.51
CA VAL A 511 -2.35 18.75 -1.04
C VAL A 511 -3.76 18.77 -1.62
N VAL A 512 -3.83 18.65 -2.94
CA VAL A 512 -5.06 18.64 -3.73
C VAL A 512 -5.37 17.21 -4.17
N VAL A 513 -6.59 16.77 -3.88
CA VAL A 513 -7.13 15.48 -4.30
C VAL A 513 -8.49 15.76 -4.90
N GLU A 514 -8.66 15.44 -6.18
CA GLU A 514 -9.86 15.79 -6.95
C GLU A 514 -10.34 14.59 -7.77
N MET A 515 -11.66 14.36 -7.77
CA MET A 515 -12.33 13.44 -8.69
C MET A 515 -12.90 14.24 -9.87
N SER A 516 -12.11 14.43 -10.93
CA SER A 516 -12.43 15.39 -12.00
C SER A 516 -12.96 14.77 -13.30
N ALA A 517 -12.72 13.47 -13.51
CA ALA A 517 -13.08 12.75 -14.73
C ALA A 517 -13.73 11.42 -14.39
N SER A 518 -14.71 11.02 -15.20
CA SER A 518 -15.19 9.64 -15.15
C SER A 518 -14.15 8.68 -15.74
N GLU A 519 -14.23 7.40 -15.37
CA GLU A 519 -13.36 6.35 -15.93
C GLU A 519 -13.33 6.33 -17.47
N PRO A 520 -14.46 6.33 -18.20
CA PRO A 520 -14.45 6.35 -19.66
C PRO A 520 -13.89 7.65 -20.26
N GLU A 521 -14.07 8.81 -19.61
CA GLU A 521 -13.47 10.08 -20.06
C GLU A 521 -11.95 10.07 -19.93
N ALA A 522 -11.44 9.55 -18.80
CA ALA A 522 -10.01 9.41 -18.60
C ALA A 522 -9.42 8.39 -19.59
N PHE A 523 -10.09 7.25 -19.81
CA PHE A 523 -9.69 6.30 -20.83
C PHE A 523 -9.58 6.97 -22.22
N ALA A 524 -10.58 7.76 -22.64
CA ALA A 524 -10.55 8.47 -23.91
C ALA A 524 -9.38 9.48 -23.99
N ALA A 525 -9.07 10.18 -22.90
CA ALA A 525 -7.95 11.12 -22.83
C ALA A 525 -6.58 10.45 -23.03
N GLU A 526 -6.41 9.19 -22.63
CA GLU A 526 -5.20 8.44 -22.97
C GLU A 526 -5.24 7.90 -24.39
N VAL A 527 -6.37 7.31 -24.81
CA VAL A 527 -6.43 6.42 -25.98
C VAL A 527 -6.71 7.15 -27.29
N CYS A 528 -7.61 8.14 -27.31
CA CYS A 528 -7.97 8.85 -28.55
C CYS A 528 -6.78 9.54 -29.23
N PRO A 529 -5.89 10.25 -28.50
CA PRO A 529 -4.71 10.86 -29.12
C PRO A 529 -3.78 9.83 -29.79
N GLU A 530 -3.59 8.67 -29.16
CA GLU A 530 -2.74 7.60 -29.70
C GLU A 530 -3.41 6.94 -30.91
N LEU A 531 -4.70 6.60 -30.81
CA LEU A 531 -5.48 5.98 -31.89
C LEU A 531 -5.58 6.88 -33.13
N ALA A 532 -5.64 8.20 -32.96
CA ALA A 532 -5.69 9.14 -34.07
C ALA A 532 -4.44 9.10 -34.95
N THR A 533 -3.34 8.46 -34.52
CA THR A 533 -2.11 8.29 -35.31
C THR A 533 -2.12 7.06 -36.23
N TYR A 534 -3.13 6.18 -36.09
CA TYR A 534 -3.23 4.95 -36.88
C TYR A 534 -3.87 5.22 -38.24
N ALA A 535 -3.31 4.61 -39.30
CA ALA A 535 -3.74 4.83 -40.68
C ALA A 535 -5.20 4.39 -40.92
N GLU A 536 -5.70 3.43 -40.15
CA GLU A 536 -7.08 2.94 -40.20
C GLU A 536 -8.10 4.01 -39.79
N LEU A 537 -7.71 4.96 -38.94
CA LEU A 537 -8.58 6.04 -38.46
C LEU A 537 -8.51 7.29 -39.35
N GLU A 538 -7.45 7.46 -40.12
CA GLU A 538 -7.22 8.62 -40.98
C GLU A 538 -8.43 8.93 -41.90
N PRO A 539 -9.05 7.98 -42.61
CA PRO A 539 -10.21 8.27 -43.47
C PRO A 539 -11.42 8.81 -42.71
N VAL A 540 -11.62 8.35 -41.47
CA VAL A 540 -12.72 8.77 -40.61
C VAL A 540 -12.44 10.16 -40.05
N ILE A 541 -11.23 10.38 -39.52
CA ILE A 541 -10.84 11.66 -38.93
C ILE A 541 -10.82 12.76 -39.99
N SER A 542 -10.21 12.52 -41.16
CA SER A 542 -10.18 13.50 -42.26
C SER A 542 -11.57 13.89 -42.76
N LYS A 543 -12.56 12.98 -42.70
CA LYS A 543 -13.94 13.26 -43.10
C LYS A 543 -14.65 14.22 -42.14
N PHE A 544 -14.39 14.12 -40.83
CA PHE A 544 -15.12 14.87 -39.80
C PHE A 544 -14.30 16.00 -39.15
N GLY A 545 -12.98 16.04 -39.38
CA GLY A 545 -12.06 16.98 -38.71
C GLY A 545 -11.78 16.65 -37.24
N GLU A 546 -12.30 15.52 -36.76
CA GLU A 546 -12.28 15.08 -35.36
C GLU A 546 -12.38 13.55 -35.31
N MET A 547 -11.93 12.95 -34.20
CA MET A 547 -12.22 11.54 -33.90
C MET A 547 -13.44 11.47 -32.99
N ARG A 548 -14.54 10.93 -33.50
CA ARG A 548 -15.74 10.62 -32.69
C ARG A 548 -15.58 9.26 -32.03
N PHE A 549 -15.93 9.15 -30.76
CA PHE A 549 -15.74 7.93 -30.00
C PHE A 549 -16.92 7.62 -29.10
N ALA A 550 -17.14 6.34 -28.83
CA ALA A 550 -17.97 5.86 -27.74
C ALA A 550 -17.17 4.86 -26.91
N VAL A 551 -16.85 5.21 -25.66
CA VAL A 551 -16.18 4.30 -24.73
C VAL A 551 -17.23 3.40 -24.09
N PHE A 552 -17.05 2.09 -24.19
CA PHE A 552 -17.79 1.06 -23.47
C PHE A 552 -16.88 0.52 -22.37
N ASP A 553 -16.95 1.12 -21.18
CA ASP A 553 -16.11 0.78 -20.05
C ASP A 553 -16.80 -0.27 -19.17
N PHE A 554 -16.49 -1.53 -19.44
CA PHE A 554 -17.06 -2.65 -18.71
C PHE A 554 -16.09 -3.11 -17.61
N GLY A 555 -16.18 -2.44 -16.47
CA GLY A 555 -15.33 -2.64 -15.30
C GLY A 555 -15.70 -3.85 -14.45
N GLY A 556 -15.14 -3.89 -13.24
CA GLY A 556 -15.50 -4.89 -12.22
C GLY A 556 -16.80 -4.54 -11.49
N GLY A 557 -16.99 -3.26 -11.16
CA GLY A 557 -18.17 -2.78 -10.42
C GLY A 557 -19.32 -2.28 -11.29
N THR A 558 -19.02 -1.64 -12.42
CA THR A 558 -20.00 -0.90 -13.21
C THR A 558 -19.78 -1.12 -14.71
N LEU A 559 -20.80 -0.79 -15.50
CA LEU A 559 -20.68 -0.52 -16.91
C LEU A 559 -20.89 0.97 -17.11
N ASP A 560 -19.88 1.68 -17.59
CA ASP A 560 -19.96 3.11 -17.88
C ASP A 560 -19.76 3.36 -19.39
N ILE A 561 -20.53 4.28 -19.95
CA ILE A 561 -20.51 4.62 -21.37
C ILE A 561 -20.33 6.12 -21.52
N ALA A 562 -19.33 6.54 -22.31
CA ALA A 562 -19.15 7.94 -22.68
C ALA A 562 -19.06 8.10 -24.20
N CYS A 563 -19.96 8.91 -24.76
CA CYS A 563 -19.89 9.35 -26.15
C CYS A 563 -19.21 10.72 -26.20
N GLY A 564 -18.24 10.89 -27.09
CA GLY A 564 -17.44 12.11 -27.14
C GLY A 564 -16.68 12.31 -28.44
N ARG A 565 -15.92 13.39 -28.50
CA ARG A 565 -15.07 13.76 -29.63
C ARG A 565 -13.68 14.14 -29.15
N PHE A 566 -12.67 13.69 -29.85
CA PHE A 566 -11.30 14.16 -29.73
C PHE A 566 -11.00 15.11 -30.89
N ARG A 567 -10.69 16.38 -30.56
CA ARG A 567 -10.50 17.44 -31.55
C ARG A 567 -9.36 18.40 -31.15
N PRO A 568 -8.82 19.18 -32.10
CA PRO A 568 -7.97 20.32 -31.76
C PRO A 568 -8.73 21.32 -30.86
N ALA A 569 -7.99 21.95 -29.96
CA ALA A 569 -8.48 23.11 -29.22
C ALA A 569 -8.65 24.29 -30.19
N THR A 570 -9.69 25.10 -29.97
CA THR A 570 -9.81 26.41 -30.63
C THR A 570 -8.70 27.36 -30.14
N GLU A 571 -8.41 28.45 -30.86
CA GLU A 571 -7.40 29.43 -30.43
C GLU A 571 -7.70 29.96 -29.02
N GLN A 572 -8.97 30.29 -28.75
CA GLN A 572 -9.41 30.73 -27.43
C GLN A 572 -9.24 29.64 -26.35
N GLU A 573 -9.63 28.40 -26.62
CA GLU A 573 -9.42 27.29 -25.67
C GLU A 573 -7.92 27.03 -25.43
N ALA A 574 -7.09 27.17 -26.46
CA ALA A 574 -5.64 26.99 -26.32
C ALA A 574 -5.01 28.08 -25.44
N GLU A 575 -5.46 29.34 -25.58
CA GLU A 575 -5.05 30.45 -24.71
C GLU A 575 -5.56 30.31 -23.28
N GLU A 576 -6.82 29.91 -23.09
CA GLU A 576 -7.46 29.79 -21.77
C GLU A 576 -6.96 28.56 -21.00
N LEU A 577 -6.81 27.43 -21.69
CA LEU A 577 -6.62 26.13 -21.05
C LEU A 577 -5.15 25.65 -21.14
N GLY A 578 -4.40 26.07 -22.17
CA GLY A 578 -2.98 25.74 -22.34
C GLY A 578 -2.67 24.38 -22.97
N SER A 579 -3.67 23.67 -23.52
CA SER A 579 -3.45 22.47 -24.36
C SER A 579 -3.94 22.71 -25.78
N ARG A 580 -3.40 21.94 -26.71
CA ARG A 580 -3.76 21.95 -28.13
C ARG A 580 -4.87 20.96 -28.49
N THR A 581 -5.28 20.09 -27.57
CA THR A 581 -6.28 19.05 -27.84
C THR A 581 -7.32 18.94 -26.74
N VAL A 582 -8.54 18.61 -27.15
CA VAL A 582 -9.74 18.54 -26.30
C VAL A 582 -10.40 17.17 -26.46
N ILE A 583 -10.79 16.59 -25.33
CA ILE A 583 -11.82 15.55 -25.23
C ILE A 583 -13.11 16.24 -24.84
N GLU A 584 -14.08 16.24 -25.74
CA GLU A 584 -15.40 16.81 -25.51
C GLU A 584 -16.42 15.69 -25.28
N THR A 585 -16.97 15.64 -24.07
CA THR A 585 -18.01 14.69 -23.68
C THR A 585 -19.37 15.18 -24.17
N LEU A 586 -20.04 14.36 -24.97
CA LEU A 586 -21.36 14.65 -25.53
C LEU A 586 -22.49 14.02 -24.73
N GLN A 587 -22.27 12.83 -24.18
CA GLN A 587 -23.25 12.10 -23.39
C GLN A 587 -22.55 11.04 -22.55
N VAL A 588 -23.00 10.84 -21.30
CA VAL A 588 -22.59 9.71 -20.45
C VAL A 588 -23.80 8.96 -19.93
N SER A 589 -23.66 7.65 -19.73
CA SER A 589 -24.64 6.79 -19.06
C SER A 589 -23.92 5.56 -18.52
N GLY A 590 -24.66 4.64 -17.91
CA GLY A 590 -24.09 3.43 -17.31
C GLY A 590 -25.11 2.60 -16.55
N ASP A 591 -24.64 1.52 -15.95
CA ASP A 591 -25.38 0.62 -15.06
C ASP A 591 -24.47 0.22 -13.88
N ASP A 592 -24.82 0.68 -12.68
CA ASP A 592 -24.06 0.44 -11.45
C ASP A 592 -24.19 -1.00 -10.91
N HIS A 593 -25.03 -1.81 -11.55
CA HIS A 593 -25.31 -3.20 -11.20
C HIS A 593 -24.87 -4.19 -12.29
N LEU A 594 -24.18 -3.70 -13.33
CA LEU A 594 -23.62 -4.50 -14.42
C LEU A 594 -22.11 -4.34 -14.48
N GLY A 595 -21.41 -5.12 -13.66
CA GLY A 595 -19.95 -5.19 -13.65
C GLY A 595 -19.46 -6.64 -13.60
N GLY A 596 -18.20 -6.87 -13.97
CA GLY A 596 -17.61 -8.20 -13.97
C GLY A 596 -17.66 -8.92 -12.62
N ASP A 597 -17.52 -8.21 -11.50
CA ASP A 597 -17.55 -8.78 -10.15
C ASP A 597 -19.00 -9.13 -9.74
N TYR A 598 -19.98 -8.32 -10.18
CA TYR A 598 -21.40 -8.64 -10.02
C TYR A 598 -21.78 -9.90 -10.79
N LEU A 599 -21.34 -10.00 -12.06
CA LEU A 599 -21.57 -11.19 -12.87
C LEU A 599 -20.96 -12.42 -12.20
N THR A 600 -19.70 -12.36 -11.76
CA THR A 600 -19.05 -13.48 -11.08
C THR A 600 -19.80 -13.90 -9.80
N HIS A 601 -20.27 -12.94 -9.00
CA HIS A 601 -21.07 -13.24 -7.80
C HIS A 601 -22.43 -13.87 -8.17
N GLU A 602 -23.07 -13.42 -9.24
CA GLU A 602 -24.28 -14.04 -9.78
C GLU A 602 -24.04 -15.47 -10.26
N LEU A 603 -22.92 -15.75 -10.94
CA LEU A 603 -22.57 -17.12 -11.35
C LEU A 603 -22.44 -18.03 -10.13
N VAL A 604 -21.73 -17.58 -9.08
CA VAL A 604 -21.60 -18.32 -7.81
C VAL A 604 -22.97 -18.62 -7.20
N TRP A 605 -23.84 -17.62 -7.18
CA TRP A 605 -25.19 -17.75 -6.68
C TRP A 605 -26.01 -18.74 -7.50
N LEU A 606 -25.99 -18.64 -8.82
CA LEU A 606 -26.70 -19.54 -9.73
C LEU A 606 -26.20 -20.98 -9.62
N THR A 607 -24.90 -21.19 -9.39
CA THR A 607 -24.37 -22.53 -9.11
C THR A 607 -24.89 -23.10 -7.79
N HIS A 608 -24.94 -22.30 -6.73
CA HIS A 608 -25.50 -22.73 -5.45
C HIS A 608 -27.01 -23.01 -5.55
N GLN A 609 -27.74 -22.17 -6.28
CA GLN A 609 -29.18 -22.28 -6.48
C GLN A 609 -29.57 -23.26 -7.60
N HIS A 610 -28.61 -23.99 -8.18
CA HIS A 610 -28.90 -24.97 -9.23
C HIS A 610 -29.73 -26.13 -8.66
N ASP A 611 -30.73 -26.62 -9.40
CA ASP A 611 -31.70 -27.61 -8.92
C ASP A 611 -31.05 -28.92 -8.44
N LYS A 612 -29.86 -29.26 -8.96
CA LYS A 612 -29.07 -30.42 -8.52
C LYS A 612 -28.22 -30.18 -7.27
N HIS A 613 -27.90 -28.93 -6.96
CA HIS A 613 -26.99 -28.58 -5.86
C HIS A 613 -27.75 -28.08 -4.64
N LEU A 614 -28.79 -27.28 -4.87
CA LEU A 614 -29.58 -26.63 -3.83
C LEU A 614 -30.11 -27.61 -2.76
N PRO A 615 -30.64 -28.81 -3.09
CA PRO A 615 -31.09 -29.76 -2.08
C PRO A 615 -29.99 -30.17 -1.10
N GLU A 616 -28.78 -30.43 -1.60
CA GLU A 616 -27.62 -30.75 -0.75
C GLU A 616 -27.22 -29.55 0.11
N MET A 617 -27.19 -28.34 -0.46
CA MET A 617 -26.85 -27.13 0.29
C MET A 617 -27.83 -26.86 1.42
N GLU A 618 -29.13 -27.02 1.17
CA GLU A 618 -30.17 -26.86 2.19
C GLU A 618 -30.09 -27.96 3.24
N GLU A 619 -29.94 -29.24 2.86
CA GLU A 619 -29.80 -30.36 3.78
C GLU A 619 -28.59 -30.20 4.71
N LYS A 620 -27.43 -29.84 4.12
CA LYS A 620 -26.16 -29.70 4.85
C LYS A 620 -25.97 -28.33 5.52
N GLU A 621 -26.98 -27.46 5.47
CA GLU A 621 -27.00 -26.12 6.06
C GLU A 621 -25.84 -25.22 5.61
N VAL A 622 -25.59 -25.21 4.30
CA VAL A 622 -24.56 -24.39 3.67
C VAL A 622 -25.15 -23.02 3.31
N PRO A 623 -24.74 -21.94 3.99
CA PRO A 623 -25.18 -20.60 3.64
C PRO A 623 -24.45 -20.06 2.42
N MET A 624 -25.07 -19.07 1.75
CA MET A 624 -24.47 -18.37 0.63
C MET A 624 -24.78 -16.88 0.68
N MET A 625 -23.78 -16.06 0.34
CA MET A 625 -23.97 -14.63 0.19
C MET A 625 -24.80 -14.36 -1.07
N ARG A 626 -25.97 -13.73 -0.91
CA ARG A 626 -26.84 -13.31 -2.02
C ARG A 626 -26.22 -12.11 -2.79
N PRO A 627 -26.23 -12.12 -4.13
CA PRO A 627 -25.88 -10.95 -4.95
C PRO A 627 -26.88 -9.81 -4.77
N GLN A 628 -26.42 -8.58 -4.96
CA GLN A 628 -27.27 -7.39 -4.78
C GLN A 628 -28.36 -7.29 -5.84
N THR A 629 -28.03 -7.72 -7.04
CA THR A 629 -28.87 -7.77 -8.24
C THR A 629 -29.98 -8.81 -8.18
N VAL A 630 -29.92 -9.75 -7.23
CA VAL A 630 -30.93 -10.79 -7.07
C VAL A 630 -31.87 -10.42 -5.92
N PRO A 631 -33.17 -10.19 -6.12
CA PRO A 631 -34.06 -9.77 -5.04
C PRO A 631 -34.17 -10.83 -3.91
N PRO A 632 -34.44 -10.42 -2.66
CA PRO A 632 -34.66 -11.36 -1.56
C PRO A 632 -35.83 -12.31 -1.83
N ASN A 633 -35.60 -13.61 -1.70
CA ASN A 633 -36.67 -14.62 -1.78
C ASN A 633 -37.10 -15.05 -0.37
N ASN A 634 -38.09 -14.35 0.18
CA ASN A 634 -38.64 -14.65 1.52
C ASN A 634 -39.45 -15.95 1.57
N LEU A 635 -39.75 -16.55 0.42
CA LEU A 635 -40.50 -17.81 0.28
C LEU A 635 -39.58 -19.03 0.08
N ALA A 636 -38.26 -18.85 0.13
CA ALA A 636 -37.32 -19.97 0.11
C ALA A 636 -37.55 -20.91 1.31
N ASN A 637 -37.30 -22.21 1.15
CA ASN A 637 -37.49 -23.20 2.21
C ASN A 637 -36.63 -22.90 3.46
N LYS A 638 -35.36 -22.51 3.24
CA LYS A 638 -34.41 -22.14 4.30
C LYS A 638 -33.89 -20.69 4.14
N PRO A 639 -34.73 -19.66 4.37
CA PRO A 639 -34.37 -18.27 4.08
C PRO A 639 -33.27 -17.72 5.02
N HIS A 640 -33.04 -18.38 6.17
CA HIS A 640 -31.98 -18.02 7.10
C HIS A 640 -30.57 -18.27 6.54
N LEU A 641 -30.39 -19.20 5.59
CA LEU A 641 -29.10 -19.49 4.94
C LEU A 641 -28.59 -18.34 4.06
N TYR A 642 -29.49 -17.44 3.66
CA TYR A 642 -29.20 -16.32 2.75
C TYR A 642 -29.16 -14.98 3.47
N LYS A 643 -29.23 -15.00 4.81
CA LYS A 643 -28.94 -13.84 5.65
C LYS A 643 -27.43 -13.61 5.70
N ARG A 644 -27.05 -12.38 6.06
CA ARG A 644 -25.65 -11.97 6.25
C ARG A 644 -24.97 -12.89 7.28
N SER A 645 -23.89 -13.55 6.87
CA SER A 645 -23.09 -14.42 7.72
C SER A 645 -21.64 -14.51 7.23
N LEU A 646 -20.70 -14.79 8.14
CA LEU A 646 -19.31 -15.09 7.77
C LEU A 646 -19.21 -16.31 6.86
N ALA A 647 -19.89 -17.40 7.20
CA ALA A 647 -19.88 -18.64 6.43
C ALA A 647 -20.39 -18.43 4.99
N GLY A 648 -21.48 -17.69 4.79
CA GLY A 648 -21.99 -17.40 3.45
C GLY A 648 -21.01 -16.59 2.60
N ARG A 649 -20.27 -15.66 3.22
CA ARG A 649 -19.19 -14.91 2.55
C ARG A 649 -17.99 -15.80 2.23
N GLN A 650 -17.58 -16.68 3.14
CA GLN A 650 -16.49 -17.64 2.89
C GLN A 650 -16.84 -18.59 1.73
N ASN A 651 -18.07 -19.10 1.72
CA ASN A 651 -18.55 -19.99 0.67
C ASN A 651 -18.61 -19.30 -0.70
N ARG A 652 -18.97 -18.00 -0.78
CA ARG A 652 -18.91 -17.22 -2.04
C ARG A 652 -17.53 -17.34 -2.67
N PHE A 653 -16.48 -16.93 -1.96
CA PHE A 653 -15.12 -16.92 -2.50
C PHE A 653 -14.56 -18.32 -2.75
N ARG A 654 -14.95 -19.30 -1.91
CA ARG A 654 -14.53 -20.69 -2.09
C ARG A 654 -15.14 -21.29 -3.36
N PHE A 655 -16.44 -21.10 -3.60
CA PHE A 655 -17.12 -21.58 -4.81
C PHE A 655 -16.55 -20.91 -6.05
N GLU A 656 -16.40 -19.59 -6.03
CA GLU A 656 -15.80 -18.82 -7.12
C GLU A 656 -14.44 -19.39 -7.55
N ARG A 657 -13.55 -19.64 -6.56
CA ARG A 657 -12.19 -20.15 -6.79
C ARG A 657 -12.17 -21.58 -7.28
N GLU A 658 -12.80 -22.50 -6.53
CA GLU A 658 -12.68 -23.94 -6.79
C GLU A 658 -13.38 -24.34 -8.11
N LEU A 659 -14.48 -23.66 -8.44
CA LEU A 659 -15.21 -23.89 -9.69
C LEU A 659 -14.68 -23.03 -10.86
N GLY A 660 -13.73 -22.13 -10.61
CA GLY A 660 -13.12 -21.29 -11.65
C GLY A 660 -14.11 -20.34 -12.35
N LEU A 661 -15.13 -19.86 -11.64
CA LEU A 661 -16.26 -19.14 -12.23
C LEU A 661 -15.88 -17.79 -12.86
N GLU A 662 -14.80 -17.17 -12.38
CA GLU A 662 -14.25 -15.94 -12.98
C GLU A 662 -13.83 -16.15 -14.45
N ALA A 663 -13.35 -17.34 -14.84
CA ALA A 663 -12.95 -17.62 -16.21
C ALA A 663 -14.16 -17.78 -17.17
N VAL A 664 -15.28 -18.27 -16.64
CA VAL A 664 -16.51 -18.58 -17.39
C VAL A 664 -17.07 -17.34 -18.09
N LYS A 665 -16.95 -16.15 -17.48
CA LYS A 665 -17.50 -14.91 -18.06
C LYS A 665 -16.74 -14.39 -19.28
N PHE A 666 -15.57 -14.94 -19.61
CA PHE A 666 -14.76 -14.43 -20.71
C PHE A 666 -15.01 -15.14 -22.05
N ALA A 667 -15.52 -16.36 -22.06
CA ALA A 667 -15.76 -17.09 -23.30
C ALA A 667 -16.82 -18.19 -23.11
N PRO A 668 -17.74 -18.41 -24.09
CA PRO A 668 -18.71 -19.51 -24.04
C PRO A 668 -18.10 -20.91 -23.93
N GLU A 669 -16.82 -21.07 -24.28
CA GLU A 669 -16.09 -22.34 -24.21
C GLU A 669 -15.51 -22.61 -22.82
N HIS A 670 -15.47 -21.60 -21.93
CA HIS A 670 -14.92 -21.74 -20.59
C HIS A 670 -15.94 -22.35 -19.64
N GLU A 671 -15.91 -23.67 -19.47
CA GLU A 671 -16.80 -24.36 -18.54
C GLU A 671 -16.38 -24.20 -17.06
N PRO A 672 -17.34 -24.23 -16.12
CA PRO A 672 -17.04 -24.40 -14.70
C PRO A 672 -16.25 -25.68 -14.42
N ARG A 673 -15.29 -25.60 -13.49
CA ARG A 673 -14.54 -26.77 -13.03
C ARG A 673 -15.41 -27.69 -12.19
N ARG A 674 -15.15 -29.00 -12.29
CA ARG A 674 -15.74 -30.01 -11.39
C ARG A 674 -15.03 -29.99 -10.04
N ALA A 675 -15.79 -30.00 -8.95
CA ALA A 675 -15.24 -30.08 -7.60
C ALA A 675 -15.88 -31.26 -6.84
N ALA A 676 -15.16 -32.39 -6.76
CA ALA A 676 -15.67 -33.64 -6.18
C ALA A 676 -15.56 -33.73 -4.65
N ASP A 677 -14.75 -32.88 -4.03
CA ASP A 677 -14.45 -32.91 -2.59
C ASP A 677 -14.43 -31.50 -1.97
N LEU A 678 -15.26 -30.59 -2.49
CA LEU A 678 -15.29 -29.22 -1.98
C LEU A 678 -15.85 -29.21 -0.55
N SER A 679 -15.07 -28.69 0.39
CA SER A 679 -15.54 -28.42 1.74
C SER A 679 -16.22 -27.05 1.79
N ALA A 680 -17.38 -26.91 2.42
CA ALA A 680 -18.09 -25.65 2.63
C ALA A 680 -18.27 -25.35 4.13
N ALA A 681 -18.25 -24.08 4.49
CA ALA A 681 -18.50 -23.64 5.87
C ALA A 681 -20.01 -23.64 6.16
N ARG A 682 -20.39 -24.07 7.36
CA ARG A 682 -21.75 -23.99 7.91
C ARG A 682 -21.92 -22.76 8.81
N LEU A 683 -23.17 -22.43 9.15
CA LEU A 683 -23.48 -21.30 10.03
C LEU A 683 -22.89 -21.44 11.44
N ASP A 684 -22.70 -22.67 11.93
CA ASP A 684 -22.07 -22.97 13.23
C ASP A 684 -20.53 -22.88 13.21
N GLY A 685 -19.95 -22.58 12.05
CA GLY A 685 -18.50 -22.50 11.83
C GLY A 685 -17.82 -23.84 11.56
N SER A 686 -18.56 -24.96 11.57
CA SER A 686 -18.04 -26.26 11.12
C SER A 686 -17.94 -26.33 9.59
N GLU A 687 -17.21 -27.32 9.09
CA GLU A 687 -17.09 -27.58 7.66
C GLU A 687 -17.78 -28.88 7.24
N VAL A 688 -18.29 -28.91 6.01
CA VAL A 688 -18.97 -30.07 5.42
C VAL A 688 -18.55 -30.29 3.97
N ARG A 689 -18.34 -31.55 3.58
CA ARG A 689 -18.04 -31.92 2.18
C ARG A 689 -19.28 -31.90 1.30
N LEU A 690 -19.10 -31.46 0.07
CA LEU A 690 -20.12 -31.36 -0.97
C LEU A 690 -19.80 -32.31 -2.13
N GLU A 691 -20.82 -33.02 -2.59
CA GLU A 691 -20.71 -34.05 -3.64
C GLU A 691 -21.39 -33.60 -4.93
N SER A 692 -22.42 -32.76 -4.84
CA SER A 692 -23.23 -32.36 -5.99
C SER A 692 -22.48 -31.49 -7.00
N LEU A 693 -21.44 -30.75 -6.58
CA LEU A 693 -20.69 -29.80 -7.40
C LEU A 693 -19.79 -30.44 -8.48
N ALA A 694 -19.66 -31.77 -8.51
CA ALA A 694 -19.01 -32.50 -9.61
C ALA A 694 -20.00 -33.01 -10.67
N THR A 695 -21.30 -32.86 -10.41
CA THR A 695 -22.39 -33.41 -11.25
C THR A 695 -22.99 -32.33 -12.14
N ASP A 696 -23.64 -32.76 -13.24
CA ASP A 696 -24.46 -31.92 -14.12
C ASP A 696 -23.81 -30.61 -14.63
N VAL A 697 -22.47 -30.57 -14.73
CA VAL A 697 -21.72 -29.40 -15.22
C VAL A 697 -22.19 -28.91 -16.60
N PRO A 698 -22.53 -29.76 -17.59
CA PRO A 698 -23.04 -29.27 -18.87
C PRO A 698 -24.34 -28.45 -18.75
N ALA A 699 -25.30 -28.89 -17.92
CA ALA A 699 -26.54 -28.16 -17.73
C ALA A 699 -26.32 -26.86 -16.94
N LEU A 700 -25.48 -26.90 -15.91
CA LEU A 700 -25.06 -25.70 -15.19
C LEU A 700 -24.40 -24.70 -16.16
N HIS A 701 -23.44 -25.16 -16.96
CA HIS A 701 -22.71 -24.32 -17.91
C HIS A 701 -23.68 -23.63 -18.88
N ALA A 702 -24.62 -24.37 -19.47
CA ALA A 702 -25.64 -23.79 -20.34
C ALA A 702 -26.44 -22.66 -19.66
N LYS A 703 -26.86 -22.86 -18.40
CA LYS A 703 -27.60 -21.85 -17.62
C LYS A 703 -26.74 -20.61 -17.31
N LEU A 704 -25.47 -20.79 -16.97
CA LEU A 704 -24.54 -19.68 -16.71
C LEU A 704 -24.29 -18.87 -18.00
N THR A 705 -24.10 -19.55 -19.12
CA THR A 705 -23.89 -18.95 -20.45
C THR A 705 -25.11 -18.14 -20.89
N GLU A 706 -26.32 -18.67 -20.76
CA GLU A 706 -27.56 -17.94 -21.07
C GLU A 706 -27.72 -16.67 -20.23
N HIS A 707 -27.40 -16.76 -18.93
CA HIS A 707 -27.43 -15.64 -18.01
C HIS A 707 -26.44 -14.53 -18.42
N LEU A 708 -25.18 -14.91 -18.73
CA LEU A 708 -24.15 -13.97 -19.19
C LEU A 708 -24.55 -13.28 -20.50
N GLN A 709 -25.03 -14.05 -21.48
CA GLN A 709 -25.51 -13.51 -22.76
C GLN A 709 -26.59 -12.47 -22.56
N THR A 710 -27.56 -12.76 -21.69
CA THR A 710 -28.67 -11.84 -21.39
C THR A 710 -28.16 -10.55 -20.76
N ARG A 711 -27.39 -10.66 -19.68
CA ARG A 711 -26.90 -9.49 -18.92
C ARG A 711 -25.98 -8.59 -19.75
N ILE A 712 -25.07 -9.19 -20.52
CA ILE A 712 -24.12 -8.43 -21.36
C ILE A 712 -24.84 -7.77 -22.53
N ARG A 713 -25.81 -8.46 -23.15
CA ARG A 713 -26.65 -7.89 -24.22
C ARG A 713 -27.40 -6.65 -23.77
N ASP A 714 -27.92 -6.62 -22.54
CA ASP A 714 -28.62 -5.43 -22.02
C ASP A 714 -27.68 -4.22 -21.88
N GLY A 715 -26.42 -4.44 -21.49
CA GLY A 715 -25.38 -3.40 -21.51
C GLY A 715 -25.10 -2.86 -22.92
N VAL A 716 -25.05 -3.73 -23.93
CA VAL A 716 -24.86 -3.30 -25.33
C VAL A 716 -26.07 -2.51 -25.86
N LYS A 717 -27.30 -2.90 -25.49
CA LYS A 717 -28.51 -2.13 -25.84
C LYS A 717 -28.49 -0.72 -25.24
N LEU A 718 -27.97 -0.57 -24.02
CA LEU A 718 -27.78 0.74 -23.39
C LEU A 718 -26.82 1.60 -24.22
N MET A 719 -25.68 1.04 -24.65
CA MET A 719 -24.74 1.74 -25.54
C MET A 719 -25.36 2.09 -26.90
N LYS A 720 -26.10 1.17 -27.52
CA LYS A 720 -26.80 1.43 -28.78
C LYS A 720 -27.78 2.60 -28.65
N SER A 721 -28.50 2.67 -27.54
CA SER A 721 -29.41 3.78 -27.24
C SER A 721 -28.64 5.10 -27.06
N MET A 722 -27.49 5.05 -26.38
CA MET A 722 -26.58 6.19 -26.20
C MET A 722 -26.01 6.72 -27.51
N LEU A 723 -25.59 5.83 -28.40
CA LEU A 723 -25.10 6.19 -29.74
C LEU A 723 -26.17 6.94 -30.55
N ALA A 724 -27.44 6.55 -30.42
CA ALA A 724 -28.55 7.14 -31.17
C ALA A 724 -28.96 8.55 -30.68
N ILE A 725 -28.75 8.86 -29.40
CA ILE A 725 -29.18 10.13 -28.78
C ILE A 725 -28.06 11.16 -28.66
N ALA A 726 -26.79 10.74 -28.74
CA ALA A 726 -25.68 11.64 -28.53
C ALA A 726 -25.64 12.73 -29.62
N PRO A 727 -25.35 14.00 -29.27
CA PRO A 727 -25.40 15.13 -30.20
C PRO A 727 -24.17 15.17 -31.14
N TRP A 728 -24.12 14.27 -32.11
CA TRP A 728 -23.05 14.18 -33.11
C TRP A 728 -23.11 15.27 -34.19
N GLY A 729 -24.20 16.03 -34.27
CA GLY A 729 -24.36 17.16 -35.20
C GLY A 729 -24.51 16.75 -36.67
N THR A 730 -24.74 15.47 -36.96
CA THR A 730 -24.96 14.91 -38.30
C THR A 730 -26.01 13.82 -38.23
N ASP A 731 -26.91 13.76 -39.22
CA ASP A 731 -27.88 12.67 -39.35
C ASP A 731 -27.20 11.38 -39.86
N GLY A 732 -27.74 10.21 -39.50
CA GLY A 732 -27.27 8.90 -39.97
C GLY A 732 -27.10 7.88 -38.86
N ASP A 733 -26.67 6.67 -39.18
CA ASP A 733 -26.27 5.68 -38.17
C ASP A 733 -24.90 6.03 -37.55
N TRP A 734 -24.61 5.56 -36.32
CA TRP A 734 -23.36 5.86 -35.61
C TRP A 734 -22.11 5.59 -36.45
N ARG A 735 -22.16 4.54 -37.30
CA ARG A 735 -21.05 4.17 -38.18
C ARG A 735 -20.84 5.18 -39.30
N GLU A 736 -21.93 5.63 -39.92
CA GLU A 736 -21.90 6.65 -40.99
C GLU A 736 -21.41 8.00 -40.48
N GLN A 737 -21.71 8.28 -39.22
CA GLN A 737 -21.24 9.42 -38.45
C GLN A 737 -19.77 9.31 -38.00
N GLY A 738 -19.08 8.20 -38.32
CA GLY A 738 -17.66 8.03 -38.04
C GLY A 738 -17.32 7.72 -36.58
N VAL A 739 -18.28 7.25 -35.78
CA VAL A 739 -18.03 6.94 -34.37
C VAL A 739 -17.17 5.67 -34.28
N THR A 740 -16.12 5.71 -33.45
CA THR A 740 -15.31 4.53 -33.10
C THR A 740 -15.66 4.07 -31.70
N ILE A 741 -16.10 2.83 -31.56
CA ILE A 741 -16.40 2.20 -30.27
C ILE A 741 -15.10 1.72 -29.64
N LEU A 742 -14.80 2.19 -28.45
CA LEU A 742 -13.61 1.85 -27.68
C LEU A 742 -13.98 0.98 -26.50
N LEU A 743 -13.48 -0.25 -26.49
CA LEU A 743 -13.69 -1.20 -25.42
C LEU A 743 -12.71 -0.92 -24.27
N ALA A 744 -13.25 -0.49 -23.14
CA ALA A 744 -12.53 -0.23 -21.89
C ALA A 744 -13.01 -1.18 -20.78
N GLY A 745 -12.31 -1.21 -19.66
CA GLY A 745 -12.58 -2.15 -18.57
C GLY A 745 -12.17 -3.60 -18.87
N ASN A 746 -11.86 -4.36 -17.82
CA ASN A 746 -11.38 -5.75 -17.97
C ASN A 746 -12.44 -6.68 -18.56
N SER A 747 -13.72 -6.47 -18.24
CA SER A 747 -14.82 -7.34 -18.66
C SER A 747 -15.13 -7.21 -20.16
N SER A 748 -14.70 -6.13 -20.82
CA SER A 748 -14.83 -5.95 -22.27
C SER A 748 -13.96 -6.90 -23.09
N ARG A 749 -13.02 -7.63 -22.46
CA ARG A 749 -12.25 -8.70 -23.13
C ARG A 749 -13.07 -9.96 -23.39
N SER A 750 -14.31 -10.02 -22.90
CA SER A 750 -15.18 -11.17 -23.03
C SER A 750 -15.68 -11.37 -24.46
N ALA A 751 -15.62 -12.60 -24.98
CA ALA A 751 -16.22 -12.95 -26.27
C ALA A 751 -17.74 -12.77 -26.28
N PHE A 752 -18.40 -12.80 -25.11
CA PHE A 752 -19.82 -12.46 -25.00
C PHE A 752 -20.11 -11.00 -25.36
N VAL A 753 -19.17 -10.08 -25.09
CA VAL A 753 -19.30 -8.66 -25.46
C VAL A 753 -19.17 -8.52 -26.97
N GLU A 754 -18.19 -9.18 -27.59
CA GLU A 754 -18.03 -9.19 -29.05
C GLU A 754 -19.29 -9.73 -29.76
N GLN A 755 -19.84 -10.85 -29.29
CA GLN A 755 -21.09 -11.43 -29.81
C GLN A 755 -22.28 -10.48 -29.63
N ALA A 756 -22.44 -9.89 -28.44
CA ALA A 756 -23.53 -8.97 -28.18
C ALA A 756 -23.45 -7.70 -29.04
N LEU A 757 -22.24 -7.17 -29.29
CA LEU A 757 -22.00 -6.05 -30.20
C LEU A 757 -22.35 -6.42 -31.65
N ALA A 758 -21.92 -7.59 -32.12
CA ALA A 758 -22.24 -8.09 -33.46
C ALA A 758 -23.75 -8.17 -33.69
N ASP A 759 -24.48 -8.77 -32.73
CA ASP A 759 -25.92 -8.96 -32.77
C ASP A 759 -26.68 -7.62 -32.72
N GLU A 760 -26.43 -6.81 -31.69
CA GLU A 760 -27.22 -5.61 -31.41
C GLU A 760 -26.91 -4.46 -32.36
N LEU A 761 -25.66 -4.34 -32.84
CA LEU A 761 -25.27 -3.31 -33.80
C LEU A 761 -25.38 -3.77 -35.27
N GLY A 762 -25.76 -5.04 -35.51
CA GLY A 762 -25.94 -5.56 -36.87
C GLY A 762 -24.64 -5.67 -37.67
N ILE A 763 -23.55 -6.06 -37.01
CA ILE A 763 -22.22 -6.21 -37.61
C ILE A 763 -21.88 -7.72 -37.69
N PRO A 764 -22.39 -8.46 -38.68
CA PRO A 764 -22.13 -9.89 -38.79
C PRO A 764 -20.63 -10.15 -38.98
N GLY A 765 -20.09 -11.10 -38.20
CA GLY A 765 -18.66 -11.46 -38.24
C GLY A 765 -17.75 -10.36 -37.70
N LEU A 766 -18.22 -9.53 -36.75
CA LEU A 766 -17.41 -8.56 -36.04
C LEU A 766 -16.18 -9.22 -35.42
N THR A 767 -14.99 -8.72 -35.74
CA THR A 767 -13.76 -8.98 -34.98
C THR A 767 -13.30 -7.67 -34.33
N VAL A 768 -13.02 -7.71 -33.03
CA VAL A 768 -12.52 -6.52 -32.31
C VAL A 768 -11.11 -6.17 -32.79
N TRP A 769 -10.93 -4.97 -33.34
CA TRP A 769 -9.64 -4.52 -33.82
C TRP A 769 -8.68 -4.17 -32.67
N ARG A 770 -7.40 -4.43 -32.87
CA ARG A 770 -6.33 -4.12 -31.92
C ARG A 770 -5.14 -3.50 -32.66
N PRO A 771 -4.35 -2.62 -32.01
CA PRO A 771 -3.09 -2.14 -32.57
C PRO A 771 -2.20 -3.25 -33.13
N GLY A 772 -1.84 -3.14 -34.42
CA GLY A 772 -0.98 -4.11 -35.10
C GLY A 772 -1.69 -5.40 -35.57
N SER A 773 -3.03 -5.47 -35.44
CA SER A 773 -3.83 -6.56 -35.99
C SER A 773 -3.95 -6.48 -37.51
N SER A 774 -4.04 -7.63 -38.18
CA SER A 774 -4.39 -7.73 -39.61
C SER A 774 -5.91 -7.82 -39.84
N GLU A 775 -6.70 -7.86 -38.77
CA GLU A 775 -8.16 -7.89 -38.83
C GLU A 775 -8.73 -6.63 -39.48
N PRO A 776 -9.86 -6.72 -40.20
CA PRO A 776 -10.49 -5.57 -40.83
C PRO A 776 -10.92 -4.54 -39.78
N PHE A 777 -10.68 -3.27 -40.05
CA PHE A 777 -11.12 -2.20 -39.16
C PHE A 777 -12.65 -1.99 -39.26
N GLN A 778 -13.37 -2.43 -38.22
CA GLN A 778 -14.84 -2.33 -38.14
C GLN A 778 -15.33 -1.25 -37.17
N GLN A 779 -14.47 -0.28 -36.83
CA GLN A 779 -14.74 0.80 -35.86
C GLN A 779 -15.04 0.31 -34.42
N VAL A 780 -14.68 -0.92 -34.07
CA VAL A 780 -14.70 -1.43 -32.69
C VAL A 780 -13.28 -1.81 -32.30
N VAL A 781 -12.77 -1.19 -31.23
CA VAL A 781 -11.36 -1.23 -30.88
C VAL A 781 -11.17 -1.64 -29.43
N LEU A 782 -10.26 -2.60 -29.19
CA LEU A 782 -9.66 -2.83 -27.88
C LEU A 782 -8.21 -2.34 -27.93
N TYR A 783 -7.93 -1.20 -27.30
CA TYR A 783 -6.61 -0.60 -27.32
C TYR A 783 -5.70 -1.18 -26.23
N GLU A 784 -4.75 -2.02 -26.64
CA GLU A 784 -3.76 -2.61 -25.76
C GLU A 784 -2.38 -2.57 -26.41
N THR A 785 -1.37 -2.17 -25.63
CA THR A 785 0.02 -2.15 -26.07
C THR A 785 0.92 -2.79 -25.02
N PRO A 786 1.86 -3.68 -25.41
CA PRO A 786 2.77 -4.27 -24.46
C PRO A 786 3.79 -3.25 -23.97
N GLN A 787 4.31 -3.46 -22.75
CA GLN A 787 5.49 -2.74 -22.28
C GLN A 787 6.67 -3.03 -23.21
N ARG A 788 7.43 -2.00 -23.58
CA ARG A 788 8.59 -2.13 -24.47
C ARG A 788 9.77 -1.32 -23.97
N THR A 789 10.98 -1.71 -24.37
CA THR A 789 12.19 -0.97 -24.06
C THR A 789 12.70 -0.30 -25.33
N GLU A 790 12.81 1.02 -25.30
CA GLU A 790 13.37 1.81 -26.39
C GLU A 790 14.57 2.61 -25.89
N ARG A 791 15.73 2.43 -26.54
CA ARG A 791 16.99 3.15 -26.20
C ARG A 791 17.36 3.12 -24.71
N GLY A 792 17.07 2.00 -24.03
CA GLY A 792 17.34 1.81 -22.60
C GLY A 792 16.28 2.37 -21.65
N VAL A 793 15.20 2.97 -22.17
CA VAL A 793 14.06 3.46 -21.41
C VAL A 793 12.90 2.48 -21.53
N THR A 794 12.27 2.15 -20.42
CA THR A 794 11.05 1.34 -20.40
C THR A 794 9.84 2.22 -20.68
N ILE A 795 9.16 1.98 -21.81
CA ILE A 795 7.86 2.55 -22.14
C ILE A 795 6.78 1.66 -21.54
N VAL A 796 5.96 2.25 -20.71
CA VAL A 796 4.82 1.59 -20.05
C VAL A 796 3.82 1.10 -21.09
N GLY A 797 3.41 -0.16 -20.97
CA GLY A 797 2.33 -0.72 -21.78
C GLY A 797 0.95 -0.21 -21.32
N VAL A 798 0.02 -0.10 -22.27
CA VAL A 798 -1.34 0.36 -22.01
C VAL A 798 -2.29 -0.83 -22.02
N THR A 799 -3.11 -0.94 -20.99
CA THR A 799 -4.27 -1.84 -20.88
C THR A 799 -5.51 -0.99 -20.63
N PRO A 800 -6.73 -1.55 -20.74
CA PRO A 800 -7.94 -0.82 -20.38
C PRO A 800 -7.90 -0.19 -18.99
N LYS A 801 -7.33 -0.88 -18.00
CA LYS A 801 -7.21 -0.36 -16.63
C LYS A 801 -6.11 0.69 -16.49
N THR A 802 -4.93 0.47 -17.08
CA THR A 802 -3.83 1.45 -16.94
C THR A 802 -4.08 2.71 -17.74
N ALA A 803 -4.83 2.62 -18.85
CA ALA A 803 -5.23 3.77 -19.67
C ALA A 803 -6.03 4.80 -18.87
N VAL A 804 -6.92 4.35 -17.97
CA VAL A 804 -7.71 5.24 -17.11
C VAL A 804 -6.82 6.08 -16.20
N ALA A 805 -5.86 5.45 -15.50
CA ALA A 805 -4.91 6.17 -14.64
C ALA A 805 -3.98 7.10 -15.42
N LEU A 806 -3.50 6.66 -16.60
CA LEU A 806 -2.66 7.48 -17.50
C LEU A 806 -3.43 8.67 -18.07
N GLY A 807 -4.69 8.49 -18.40
CA GLY A 807 -5.57 9.56 -18.87
C GLY A 807 -5.87 10.58 -17.78
N ALA A 808 -6.12 10.12 -16.55
CA ALA A 808 -6.23 11.00 -15.39
C ALA A 808 -4.95 11.83 -15.18
N LEU A 809 -3.77 11.22 -15.36
CA LEU A 809 -2.48 11.93 -15.31
C LEU A 809 -2.35 12.98 -16.44
N LYS A 810 -2.76 12.64 -17.67
CA LYS A 810 -2.77 13.58 -18.81
C LYS A 810 -3.67 14.78 -18.55
N ILE A 811 -4.88 14.55 -18.02
CA ILE A 811 -5.82 15.61 -17.65
C ILE A 811 -5.23 16.49 -16.55
N ALA A 812 -4.66 15.89 -15.50
CA ALA A 812 -4.07 16.61 -14.37
C ALA A 812 -2.91 17.52 -14.81
N ASN A 813 -2.08 17.05 -15.75
CA ASN A 813 -0.97 17.82 -16.30
C ASN A 813 -1.36 18.75 -17.45
N ARG A 814 -2.66 18.86 -17.78
CA ARG A 814 -3.17 19.67 -18.89
C ARG A 814 -2.56 19.31 -20.24
N GLU A 815 -2.20 18.04 -20.41
CA GLU A 815 -1.79 17.50 -21.72
C GLU A 815 -3.00 17.39 -22.65
N VAL A 816 -4.18 17.09 -22.09
CA VAL A 816 -5.47 17.04 -22.77
C VAL A 816 -6.52 17.72 -21.90
N HIS A 817 -7.38 18.56 -22.50
CA HIS A 817 -8.49 19.18 -21.77
C HIS A 817 -9.78 18.40 -21.90
N LEU A 818 -10.47 18.23 -20.78
CA LEU A 818 -11.79 17.62 -20.72
C LEU A 818 -12.86 18.72 -20.70
N VAL A 819 -13.79 18.67 -21.65
CA VAL A 819 -14.87 19.65 -21.82
C VAL A 819 -16.21 18.91 -21.85
N ARG A 820 -17.23 19.44 -21.15
CA ARG A 820 -18.60 18.87 -21.10
C ARG A 820 -19.69 19.82 -21.58
N ARG A 821 -19.31 20.91 -22.28
CA ARG A 821 -20.24 21.97 -22.70
C ARG A 821 -21.38 21.47 -23.59
N ALA A 822 -21.12 20.43 -24.39
CA ALA A 822 -22.10 19.82 -25.28
C ALA A 822 -22.91 18.68 -24.65
N GLN A 823 -22.72 18.38 -23.35
CA GLN A 823 -23.47 17.33 -22.69
C GLN A 823 -24.95 17.73 -22.63
N GLY A 824 -25.76 17.06 -23.45
CA GLY A 824 -27.19 17.26 -23.47
C GLY A 824 -27.86 16.75 -22.19
N PHE A 825 -29.13 17.08 -22.01
CA PHE A 825 -29.94 16.65 -20.88
C PHE A 825 -29.98 15.12 -20.72
N SER A 826 -29.89 14.58 -19.51
CA SER A 826 -29.76 13.14 -19.24
C SER A 826 -31.08 12.36 -19.18
N TYR A 827 -32.23 13.03 -19.36
CA TYR A 827 -33.54 12.43 -19.12
C TYR A 827 -34.58 12.79 -20.19
N PHE A 828 -35.61 11.95 -20.31
CA PHE A 828 -36.86 12.32 -20.96
C PHE A 828 -37.81 12.90 -19.93
N VAL A 829 -38.34 14.11 -20.16
CA VAL A 829 -39.28 14.77 -19.24
C VAL A 829 -40.53 15.19 -20.00
N GLY A 830 -41.69 14.91 -19.43
CA GLY A 830 -42.94 15.23 -20.08
C GLY A 830 -44.14 14.92 -19.21
N ASP A 831 -45.24 14.59 -19.89
CA ASP A 831 -46.51 14.33 -19.23
C ASP A 831 -47.34 13.27 -19.97
N LEU A 832 -48.45 12.85 -19.36
CA LEU A 832 -49.44 11.99 -20.00
C LEU A 832 -50.32 12.80 -20.94
N ARG A 833 -50.36 12.41 -22.22
CA ARG A 833 -51.21 13.03 -23.23
C ARG A 833 -51.99 11.96 -24.02
N GLY A 834 -53.12 12.36 -24.61
CA GLY A 834 -53.98 11.51 -25.44
C GLY A 834 -54.98 10.63 -24.67
N PHE A 835 -55.74 9.82 -25.41
CA PHE A 835 -56.68 8.83 -24.87
C PHE A 835 -56.50 7.47 -25.58
N PRO A 836 -56.13 6.39 -24.86
CA PRO A 836 -55.76 6.35 -23.44
C PRO A 836 -54.47 7.17 -23.17
N PRO A 837 -54.31 7.73 -21.96
CA PRO A 837 -53.18 8.59 -21.62
C PRO A 837 -51.84 7.85 -21.67
N LYS A 838 -50.90 8.37 -22.46
CA LYS A 838 -49.56 7.80 -22.64
C LYS A 838 -48.50 8.85 -22.33
N PHE A 839 -47.34 8.39 -21.84
CA PHE A 839 -46.21 9.27 -21.57
C PHE A 839 -45.67 9.84 -22.89
N VAL A 840 -45.65 11.16 -22.97
CA VAL A 840 -45.09 11.92 -24.09
C VAL A 840 -43.93 12.74 -23.54
N ALA A 841 -42.71 12.40 -23.98
CA ALA A 841 -41.52 13.19 -23.67
C ALA A 841 -41.58 14.52 -24.42
N LEU A 842 -41.61 15.63 -23.68
CA LEU A 842 -41.66 17.00 -24.21
C LEU A 842 -40.25 17.60 -24.25
N VAL A 843 -39.45 17.29 -23.24
CA VAL A 843 -38.00 17.47 -23.24
C VAL A 843 -37.39 16.10 -23.52
N GLN A 844 -36.55 16.04 -24.54
CA GLN A 844 -35.87 14.80 -24.92
C GLN A 844 -34.54 14.68 -24.16
N MET A 845 -34.11 13.45 -23.91
CA MET A 845 -32.71 13.22 -23.56
C MET A 845 -31.82 13.73 -24.70
N GLY A 846 -30.71 14.38 -24.38
CA GLY A 846 -29.83 15.07 -25.31
C GLY A 846 -30.21 16.52 -25.60
N THR A 847 -31.31 17.05 -25.03
CA THR A 847 -31.69 18.47 -25.21
C THR A 847 -30.54 19.38 -24.75
N PRO A 848 -30.06 20.35 -25.57
CA PRO A 848 -28.93 21.19 -25.21
C PRO A 848 -29.16 21.99 -23.92
N VAL A 849 -28.09 22.14 -23.13
CA VAL A 849 -28.10 23.06 -21.99
C VAL A 849 -28.18 24.51 -22.48
N ALA A 850 -29.07 25.29 -21.89
CA ALA A 850 -29.27 26.70 -22.20
C ALA A 850 -29.24 27.55 -20.92
N ASP A 851 -28.99 28.85 -21.07
CA ASP A 851 -28.97 29.81 -19.96
C ASP A 851 -30.41 30.10 -19.48
N PRO A 852 -30.81 29.66 -18.27
CA PRO A 852 -32.15 29.86 -17.76
C PRO A 852 -32.45 31.32 -17.34
N SER A 853 -31.46 32.21 -17.33
CA SER A 853 -31.69 33.62 -17.04
C SER A 853 -32.34 34.37 -18.21
N VAL A 854 -32.30 33.81 -19.42
CA VAL A 854 -32.82 34.42 -20.64
C VAL A 854 -34.05 33.66 -21.12
N PHE A 855 -35.26 34.18 -20.90
CA PHE A 855 -36.47 33.51 -21.38
C PHE A 855 -36.55 33.53 -22.92
N GLY A 856 -36.64 32.37 -23.58
CA GLY A 856 -36.58 32.28 -25.04
C GLY A 856 -36.98 30.91 -25.62
N PRO A 857 -36.68 30.64 -26.91
CA PRO A 857 -37.11 29.42 -27.62
C PRO A 857 -36.64 28.09 -27.01
N HIS A 858 -35.61 28.12 -26.16
CA HIS A 858 -35.10 26.94 -25.44
C HIS A 858 -35.96 26.54 -24.23
N TYR A 859 -36.93 27.37 -23.83
CA TYR A 859 -37.97 26.99 -22.87
C TYR A 859 -39.06 26.18 -23.55
N VAL A 860 -39.20 24.91 -23.14
CA VAL A 860 -40.23 24.00 -23.64
C VAL A 860 -41.55 24.28 -22.92
N ASP A 861 -42.60 24.55 -23.68
CA ASP A 861 -43.94 24.82 -23.16
C ASP A 861 -44.68 23.51 -22.80
N PHE A 862 -44.90 23.32 -21.51
CA PHE A 862 -45.65 22.17 -20.98
C PHE A 862 -47.16 22.43 -20.99
N GLY A 863 -47.58 23.66 -21.25
CA GLY A 863 -48.95 24.11 -21.28
C GLY A 863 -49.48 24.46 -19.89
N LYS A 864 -50.81 24.43 -19.74
CA LYS A 864 -51.47 24.69 -18.46
C LYS A 864 -51.08 23.61 -17.46
N TRP A 865 -50.53 24.02 -16.33
CA TRP A 865 -49.98 23.14 -15.32
C TRP A 865 -50.46 23.52 -13.92
N ASP A 866 -50.83 22.50 -13.15
CA ASP A 866 -51.09 22.61 -11.71
C ASP A 866 -49.81 22.16 -10.98
N THR A 867 -49.32 22.97 -10.05
CA THR A 867 -48.14 22.65 -9.23
C THR A 867 -48.25 21.35 -8.43
N LYS A 868 -49.47 20.84 -8.20
CA LYS A 868 -49.71 19.51 -7.61
C LYS A 868 -49.42 18.37 -8.59
N THR A 869 -49.42 18.62 -9.89
CA THR A 869 -49.11 17.62 -10.92
C THR A 869 -47.59 17.42 -10.96
N PRO A 870 -47.10 16.19 -10.69
CA PRO A 870 -45.67 15.91 -10.78
C PRO A 870 -45.22 15.90 -12.25
N LEU A 871 -43.95 16.23 -12.47
CA LEU A 871 -43.29 15.93 -13.73
C LEU A 871 -43.15 14.43 -13.88
N ARG A 872 -43.29 13.93 -15.11
CA ARG A 872 -42.99 12.53 -15.42
C ARG A 872 -41.65 12.46 -16.12
N VAL A 873 -40.76 11.66 -15.57
CA VAL A 873 -39.37 11.58 -15.98
C VAL A 873 -38.98 10.13 -16.21
N SER A 874 -38.20 9.86 -17.25
CA SER A 874 -37.72 8.51 -17.58
C SER A 874 -36.30 8.58 -18.15
N GLN A 875 -35.50 7.54 -17.92
CA GLN A 875 -34.20 7.35 -18.57
C GLN A 875 -34.33 6.62 -19.93
N GLU A 876 -35.43 5.91 -20.13
CA GLU A 876 -35.75 5.23 -21.38
C GLU A 876 -37.04 5.80 -21.99
N TYR A 877 -37.12 5.88 -23.31
CA TYR A 877 -38.34 6.33 -23.97
C TYR A 877 -38.73 5.44 -25.15
N VAL A 878 -39.95 4.90 -25.08
CA VAL A 878 -40.56 4.15 -26.18
C VAL A 878 -41.85 4.85 -26.58
N ALA A 879 -41.76 5.65 -27.62
CA ALA A 879 -42.84 6.49 -28.12
C ALA A 879 -44.15 5.69 -28.31
N GLY A 880 -45.23 6.19 -27.73
CA GLY A 880 -46.57 5.60 -27.88
C GLY A 880 -46.79 4.26 -27.17
N LYS A 881 -45.84 3.76 -26.37
CA LYS A 881 -46.00 2.51 -25.61
C LYS A 881 -46.06 2.69 -24.09
N MET A 882 -45.41 3.72 -23.56
CA MET A 882 -45.30 3.95 -22.12
C MET A 882 -46.59 4.58 -21.56
N THR A 883 -47.11 4.02 -20.46
CA THR A 883 -48.32 4.50 -19.77
C THR A 883 -47.98 5.10 -18.40
N SER A 884 -49.00 5.59 -17.68
CA SER A 884 -48.81 6.12 -16.32
C SER A 884 -48.22 5.12 -15.32
N ASN A 885 -48.40 3.82 -15.58
CA ASN A 885 -48.00 2.74 -14.67
C ASN A 885 -46.76 2.01 -15.20
N ASP A 886 -46.09 2.52 -16.23
CA ASP A 886 -44.85 1.95 -16.73
C ASP A 886 -43.76 2.11 -15.66
N PRO A 887 -43.10 1.03 -15.21
CA PRO A 887 -42.15 1.07 -14.10
C PRO A 887 -40.93 1.95 -14.37
N ARG A 888 -40.69 2.33 -15.63
CA ARG A 888 -39.58 3.23 -16.01
C ARG A 888 -39.92 4.72 -15.85
N VAL A 889 -41.19 5.07 -15.60
CA VAL A 889 -41.64 6.46 -15.47
C VAL A 889 -41.72 6.85 -13.99
N SER A 890 -40.83 7.74 -13.59
CA SER A 890 -40.79 8.33 -12.25
C SER A 890 -41.63 9.61 -12.18
N MET A 891 -42.28 9.84 -11.04
CA MET A 891 -43.04 11.05 -10.77
C MET A 891 -42.21 11.99 -9.88
N ILE A 892 -41.79 13.13 -10.43
CA ILE A 892 -40.93 14.10 -9.75
C ILE A 892 -41.76 15.31 -9.32
N PRO A 893 -41.78 15.66 -8.02
CA PRO A 893 -42.45 16.88 -7.57
C PRO A 893 -41.78 18.12 -8.17
N THR A 894 -42.59 19.11 -8.56
CA THR A 894 -42.11 20.31 -9.27
C THR A 894 -41.26 21.24 -8.39
N GLY A 895 -41.30 21.09 -7.06
CA GLY A 895 -40.62 22.01 -6.13
C GLY A 895 -41.23 23.42 -6.10
N LEU A 896 -42.31 23.67 -6.83
CA LEU A 896 -43.08 24.91 -6.81
C LEU A 896 -44.08 24.90 -5.64
N ALA A 897 -44.44 26.09 -5.14
CA ALA A 897 -45.41 26.22 -4.06
C ALA A 897 -46.77 25.60 -4.44
N ALA A 898 -47.32 24.77 -3.54
CA ALA A 898 -48.51 23.96 -3.83
C ALA A 898 -49.78 24.79 -4.04
N GLY A 899 -50.65 24.32 -4.93
CA GLY A 899 -51.99 24.89 -5.17
C GLY A 899 -52.02 26.05 -6.17
N LEU A 900 -50.92 26.31 -6.86
CA LEU A 900 -50.84 27.30 -7.93
C LEU A 900 -51.09 26.63 -9.29
N VAL A 901 -51.78 27.36 -10.17
CA VAL A 901 -52.06 26.98 -11.55
C VAL A 901 -51.53 28.08 -12.47
N GLY A 902 -50.81 27.70 -13.51
CA GLY A 902 -50.25 28.64 -14.49
C GLY A 902 -49.90 27.92 -15.79
N ARG A 903 -49.12 28.58 -16.66
CA ARG A 903 -48.49 27.93 -17.81
C ARG A 903 -47.05 27.60 -17.46
N LEU A 904 -46.68 26.33 -17.55
CA LEU A 904 -45.35 25.85 -17.18
C LEU A 904 -44.43 25.86 -18.39
N PHE A 905 -43.27 26.47 -18.23
CA PHE A 905 -42.17 26.40 -19.17
C PHE A 905 -40.97 25.73 -18.50
N VAL A 906 -40.25 24.91 -19.26
CA VAL A 906 -39.14 24.09 -18.75
C VAL A 906 -37.90 24.35 -19.59
N CYS A 907 -36.84 24.80 -18.94
CA CYS A 907 -35.52 24.96 -19.55
C CYS A 907 -34.57 23.89 -19.01
N VAL A 908 -33.79 23.27 -19.90
CA VAL A 908 -32.64 22.46 -19.49
C VAL A 908 -31.50 23.40 -19.13
N SER A 909 -31.16 23.46 -17.85
CA SER A 909 -30.09 24.33 -17.33
C SER A 909 -28.81 23.58 -16.97
N GLY A 910 -28.81 22.25 -17.09
CA GLY A 910 -27.65 21.39 -16.93
C GLY A 910 -27.99 19.94 -17.32
N PRO A 911 -27.02 19.01 -17.39
CA PRO A 911 -27.26 17.62 -17.77
C PRO A 911 -28.36 16.95 -16.92
N ASP A 912 -28.37 17.20 -15.61
CA ASP A 912 -29.40 16.67 -14.71
C ASP A 912 -30.33 17.74 -14.14
N GLU A 913 -30.29 18.95 -14.69
CA GLU A 913 -30.95 20.13 -14.12
C GLU A 913 -32.01 20.74 -15.04
N LEU A 914 -33.19 20.94 -14.48
CA LEU A 914 -34.28 21.68 -15.10
C LEU A 914 -34.58 22.94 -14.33
N THR A 915 -34.71 24.05 -15.04
CA THR A 915 -35.32 25.26 -14.50
C THR A 915 -36.78 25.34 -14.97
N LEU A 916 -37.70 25.28 -14.00
CA LEU A 916 -39.13 25.42 -14.20
C LEU A 916 -39.52 26.88 -14.02
N ALA A 917 -40.23 27.45 -14.99
CA ALA A 917 -40.82 28.78 -14.92
C ALA A 917 -42.35 28.67 -15.05
N LEU A 918 -43.07 28.91 -13.95
CA LEU A 918 -44.53 28.92 -13.95
C LEU A 918 -45.05 30.35 -14.15
N GLN A 919 -45.54 30.64 -15.36
CA GLN A 919 -46.14 31.93 -15.70
C GLN A 919 -47.59 31.99 -15.25
N ARG A 920 -47.97 33.07 -14.56
CA ARG A 920 -49.32 33.31 -14.03
C ARG A 920 -49.78 34.69 -14.47
N ASP A 921 -51.08 34.83 -14.77
CA ASP A 921 -51.61 36.06 -15.35
C ASP A 921 -51.34 37.30 -14.47
N GLY A 922 -50.65 38.29 -15.05
CA GLY A 922 -50.34 39.56 -14.39
C GLY A 922 -49.31 39.48 -13.25
N GLN A 923 -48.58 38.37 -13.12
CA GLN A 923 -47.56 38.17 -12.06
C GLN A 923 -46.22 37.74 -12.65
N ASP A 924 -45.15 38.01 -11.90
CA ASP A 924 -43.83 37.49 -12.24
C ASP A 924 -43.82 35.94 -12.20
N PRO A 925 -43.12 35.31 -13.16
CA PRO A 925 -43.03 33.86 -13.22
C PRO A 925 -42.33 33.32 -11.97
N LEU A 926 -42.90 32.27 -11.38
CA LEU A 926 -42.23 31.54 -10.31
C LEU A 926 -41.20 30.62 -10.92
N VAL A 927 -39.94 30.82 -10.57
CA VAL A 927 -38.81 30.03 -11.08
C VAL A 927 -38.28 29.12 -9.98
N THR A 928 -38.05 27.85 -10.30
CA THR A 928 -37.34 26.91 -9.43
C THR A 928 -36.46 25.99 -10.26
N THR A 929 -35.34 25.54 -9.70
CA THR A 929 -34.44 24.61 -10.35
C THR A 929 -34.52 23.26 -9.66
N LEU A 930 -34.73 22.22 -10.47
CA LEU A 930 -34.79 20.83 -10.06
C LEU A 930 -33.54 20.11 -10.54
N ASN A 931 -32.90 19.38 -9.62
CA ASN A 931 -31.87 18.42 -9.97
C ASN A 931 -32.52 17.03 -9.95
N LEU A 932 -32.70 16.44 -11.15
CA LEU A 932 -33.49 15.22 -11.34
C LEU A 932 -32.75 13.97 -10.84
N ALA A 933 -31.42 13.98 -10.77
CA ALA A 933 -30.62 12.90 -10.21
C ALA A 933 -30.97 12.59 -8.75
N LYS A 934 -31.58 13.53 -8.03
CA LYS A 934 -32.08 13.30 -6.65
C LYS A 934 -33.31 12.39 -6.57
N TYR A 935 -34.08 12.29 -7.66
CA TYR A 935 -35.38 11.59 -7.68
C TYR A 935 -35.37 10.33 -8.55
N MET A 936 -34.45 10.26 -9.51
CA MET A 936 -34.30 9.13 -10.43
C MET A 936 -33.43 8.00 -9.84
N ARG A 937 -33.45 7.87 -8.50
CA ARG A 937 -32.68 6.89 -7.72
C ARG A 937 -33.40 5.56 -7.61
#